data_AF-A0A926IBM4-F1
#
_entry.id   AF-A0A926IBM4-F1
#
_cell.length_a   1.000
_cell.length_b   1.000
_cell.length_c   1.000
_cell.angle_alpha   90.00
_cell.angle_beta   90.00
_cell.angle_gamma   90.00
#
_symmetry.space_group_name_H-M   'P 1'
#
loop_
_entity.id
_entity.type
_entity.pdbx_description
1 polymer ?
#
loop_
_entity_poly.entity_id
_entity_poly.type
_entity_poly.pdbx_seq_one_letter_code
_entity_poly.pdbx_strand_id
1 'polypeptide(L)'
;MLEQVFLQILNMAFTASFVILLVMVARLFLKRAPKIYSYALWSVVLFRLTCPFSFESVLSLLPTRAKPIPVDIMQAQAPRIDTGIRVLDRVVNPVLPAPAATASVNPMQVWIWTGAVIWLTGIAVLFGYSLWKFFRMRSVLKGATLESGNVYLLPGLDTPFVVGLFRPKIYLPTGLTEVERRYILLHERAHIHRGDHVVKFVSFLLVCAYWFHPLVWAAFFLSGKDMEMSCDENVIKRLGSEAKRGYSSTLLSMATGRRVIGGTPLAFGEGDTKGRIKNVLRYKKPAFWVALIALLVVAGICVGLLTNPKEKGAEQVPEESSSLQKTALSTDEISAKAEQTYPGYVIEADGDETVEGQVLARFRVSLPPVEGDQAPSSLLAGVNKVTGEVLAYDATKNAWNPAALHYSEEAYIQAVLQSATFEDGTVSVTIPQGMPERYALSMEVRGLMPLPDGSHMSLHAFEQESLDNNWVQGKTYREKMFDETVPDSTELSVYVSFYKPDAPGEHTGIVRYWDQKEWVFTDGKPVVPVSLSDTVVQVTSEQVGGKTQNATLTYTEADGHVFRLQAALPSDWSLRLMSADERGFYGPVAVYRGEERIGVISYSDFEIYEGTTEDNFYRMVYNRLMLGSMANWDNEYTPVNQTDTTCTATCRVYHREGDASGEVWYSPGILAYNTDLLRYIVIDLAEGSATQAEVDAIARSIVLR
;
A
#
# COMPACT_ATOMS: atom_id res chain seq x y z
N MET A 1 12.07 -28.18 19.36
CA MET A 1 11.83 -27.17 18.29
C MET A 1 11.42 -27.80 16.96
N LEU A 2 12.23 -28.67 16.35
CA LEU A 2 11.90 -29.30 15.06
C LEU A 2 10.56 -30.07 15.07
N GLU A 3 10.33 -30.88 16.11
CA GLU A 3 9.10 -31.66 16.29
C GLU A 3 7.86 -30.77 16.43
N GLN A 4 7.96 -29.64 17.14
CA GLN A 4 6.87 -28.68 17.29
C GLN A 4 6.52 -28.00 15.96
N VAL A 5 7.53 -27.61 15.17
CA VAL A 5 7.34 -27.07 13.82
C VAL A 5 6.67 -28.12 12.92
N PHE A 6 7.11 -29.37 12.98
CA PHE A 6 6.50 -30.45 12.22
C PHE A 6 5.02 -30.68 12.58
N LEU A 7 4.70 -30.71 13.88
CA LEU A 7 3.31 -30.80 14.35
C LEU A 7 2.45 -29.60 13.90
N GLN A 8 3.03 -28.40 13.90
CA GLN A 8 2.37 -27.20 13.42
C GLN A 8 2.07 -27.29 11.92
N ILE A 9 3.02 -27.76 11.11
CA ILE A 9 2.84 -28.01 9.67
C ILE A 9 1.73 -29.04 9.43
N LEU A 10 1.65 -30.11 10.23
CA LEU A 10 0.57 -31.10 10.12
C LEU A 10 -0.81 -30.51 10.44
N ASN A 11 -0.92 -29.69 11.49
CA ASN A 11 -2.16 -29.00 11.84
C ASN A 11 -2.58 -28.00 10.73
N MET A 12 -1.63 -27.25 10.17
CA MET A 12 -1.88 -26.34 9.03
C MET A 12 -2.28 -27.11 7.75
N ALA A 13 -1.67 -28.27 7.49
CA ALA A 13 -2.03 -29.12 6.36
C ALA A 13 -3.48 -29.62 6.48
N PHE A 14 -3.90 -29.99 7.69
CA PHE A 14 -5.28 -30.43 7.95
C PHE A 14 -6.29 -29.31 7.67
N THR A 15 -6.10 -28.12 8.23
CA THR A 15 -7.03 -26.99 8.00
C THR A 15 -7.01 -26.54 6.53
N ALA A 16 -5.83 -26.45 5.91
CA ALA A 16 -5.69 -26.11 4.49
C ALA A 16 -6.37 -27.13 3.57
N SER A 17 -6.47 -28.41 3.95
CA SER A 17 -7.19 -29.42 3.17
C SER A 17 -8.66 -29.05 2.94
N PHE A 18 -9.36 -28.60 3.99
CA PHE A 18 -10.76 -28.17 3.88
C PHE A 18 -10.89 -26.93 3.01
N VAL A 19 -9.99 -25.97 3.17
CA VAL A 19 -9.95 -24.74 2.36
C VAL A 19 -9.75 -25.08 0.88
N ILE A 20 -8.78 -25.96 0.56
CA ILE A 20 -8.51 -26.40 -0.82
C ILE A 20 -9.75 -27.06 -1.43
N LEU A 21 -10.40 -27.96 -0.69
CA LEU A 21 -11.61 -28.64 -1.18
C LEU A 21 -12.76 -27.64 -1.40
N LEU A 22 -12.97 -26.69 -0.49
CA LEU A 22 -13.99 -25.65 -0.63
C LEU A 22 -13.70 -24.72 -1.81
N VAL A 23 -12.45 -24.32 -2.02
CA VAL A 23 -12.03 -23.54 -3.20
C VAL A 23 -12.25 -24.35 -4.49
N MET A 24 -11.91 -25.65 -4.50
CA MET A 24 -12.18 -26.52 -5.66
C MET A 24 -13.67 -26.57 -6.01
N VAL A 25 -14.55 -26.63 -5.01
CA VAL A 25 -16.01 -26.61 -5.20
C VAL A 25 -16.50 -25.23 -5.65
N ALA A 26 -16.06 -24.15 -4.99
CA ALA A 26 -16.44 -22.77 -5.32
C ALA A 26 -16.11 -22.42 -6.78
N ARG A 27 -14.95 -22.87 -7.27
CA ARG A 27 -14.52 -22.71 -8.67
C ARG A 27 -15.49 -23.34 -9.68
N LEU A 28 -16.25 -24.36 -9.30
CA LEU A 28 -17.24 -24.97 -10.20
C LEU A 28 -18.42 -24.03 -10.48
N PHE A 29 -18.76 -23.15 -9.55
CA PHE A 29 -19.82 -22.15 -9.68
C PHE A 29 -19.34 -20.89 -10.43
N LEU A 30 -18.04 -20.58 -10.35
CA LEU A 30 -17.41 -19.45 -11.05
C LEU A 30 -17.06 -19.74 -12.53
N LYS A 31 -17.60 -20.81 -13.12
CA LYS A 31 -17.30 -21.18 -14.53
C LYS A 31 -17.71 -20.12 -15.56
N ARG A 32 -18.66 -19.25 -15.24
CA ARG A 32 -19.15 -18.16 -16.10
C ARG A 32 -18.53 -16.79 -15.78
N ALA A 33 -17.84 -16.68 -14.65
CA ALA A 33 -17.17 -15.45 -14.24
C ALA A 33 -15.76 -15.39 -14.83
N PRO A 34 -15.17 -14.18 -14.95
CA PRO A 34 -13.76 -14.02 -15.26
C PRO A 34 -12.86 -14.85 -14.34
N LYS A 35 -11.78 -15.39 -14.89
CA LYS A 35 -10.89 -16.33 -14.19
C LYS A 35 -10.06 -15.69 -13.11
N ILE A 36 -9.94 -14.36 -13.10
CA ILE A 36 -9.33 -13.62 -12.00
C ILE A 36 -9.99 -13.95 -10.65
N TYR A 37 -11.31 -14.16 -10.59
CA TYR A 37 -12.01 -14.52 -9.35
C TYR A 37 -11.67 -15.95 -8.90
N SER A 38 -11.57 -16.90 -9.83
CA SER A 38 -11.15 -18.27 -9.52
C SER A 38 -9.69 -18.31 -9.08
N TYR A 39 -8.83 -17.48 -9.69
CA TYR A 39 -7.44 -17.34 -9.32
C TYR A 39 -7.28 -16.70 -7.93
N ALA A 40 -8.04 -15.63 -7.65
CA ALA A 40 -8.03 -14.93 -6.38
C ALA A 40 -8.40 -15.82 -5.19
N LEU A 41 -9.33 -16.78 -5.35
CA LEU A 41 -9.67 -17.73 -4.27
C LEU A 41 -8.47 -18.55 -3.76
N TRP A 42 -7.45 -18.76 -4.58
CA TRP A 42 -6.24 -19.48 -4.16
C TRP A 42 -5.36 -18.67 -3.21
N SER A 43 -5.55 -17.34 -3.09
CA SER A 43 -4.83 -16.54 -2.09
C SER A 43 -5.16 -16.97 -0.67
N VAL A 44 -6.39 -17.41 -0.41
CA VAL A 44 -6.82 -17.95 0.89
C VAL A 44 -6.08 -19.24 1.23
N VAL A 45 -5.89 -20.11 0.23
CA VAL A 45 -5.10 -21.34 0.39
C VAL A 45 -3.64 -20.99 0.67
N LEU A 46 -3.09 -20.03 -0.07
CA LEU A 46 -1.72 -19.55 0.12
C LEU A 46 -1.52 -18.99 1.53
N PHE A 47 -2.45 -18.16 2.01
CA PHE A 47 -2.44 -17.60 3.36
C PHE A 47 -2.52 -18.71 4.41
N ARG A 48 -3.42 -19.68 4.28
CA ARG A 48 -3.58 -20.75 5.27
C ARG A 48 -2.41 -21.73 5.34
N LEU A 49 -1.66 -21.87 4.25
CA LEU A 49 -0.43 -22.67 4.22
C LEU A 49 0.81 -21.91 4.70
N THR A 50 0.77 -20.58 4.75
CA THR A 50 1.92 -19.74 5.16
C THR A 50 1.77 -19.18 6.57
N CYS A 51 0.55 -18.80 6.95
CA CYS A 51 0.27 -18.11 8.20
C CYS A 51 -0.08 -19.11 9.31
N PRO A 52 0.75 -19.23 10.36
CA PRO A 52 0.45 -20.08 11.52
C PRO A 52 -0.60 -19.46 12.45
N PHE A 53 -0.88 -18.17 12.29
CA PHE A 53 -1.88 -17.44 13.08
C PHE A 53 -3.26 -17.64 12.48
N SER A 54 -4.28 -17.69 13.33
CA SER A 54 -5.66 -17.81 12.88
C SER A 54 -6.56 -16.95 13.76
N PHE A 55 -7.48 -16.25 13.13
CA PHE A 55 -8.43 -15.36 13.80
C PHE A 55 -9.71 -16.13 14.15
N GLU A 56 -10.24 -16.01 15.36
CA GLU A 56 -11.48 -16.69 15.75
C GLU A 56 -12.71 -15.89 15.31
N SER A 57 -13.70 -16.56 14.71
CA SER A 57 -14.97 -15.95 14.31
C SER A 57 -16.14 -16.93 14.37
N VAL A 58 -17.34 -16.39 14.57
CA VAL A 58 -18.62 -17.12 14.51
C VAL A 58 -18.99 -17.46 13.05
N LEU A 59 -18.39 -16.77 12.08
CA LEU A 59 -18.62 -16.95 10.64
C LEU A 59 -17.67 -17.97 9.99
N SER A 60 -16.88 -18.70 10.77
CA SER A 60 -15.93 -19.68 10.25
C SER A 60 -16.64 -20.85 9.56
N LEU A 61 -16.20 -21.15 8.34
CA LEU A 61 -16.63 -22.31 7.54
C LEU A 61 -15.78 -23.58 7.79
N LEU A 62 -14.76 -23.48 8.65
CA LEU A 62 -13.87 -24.58 9.01
C LEU A 62 -14.48 -25.53 10.06
N PRO A 63 -14.02 -26.80 10.13
CA PRO A 63 -14.46 -27.76 11.16
C PRO A 63 -14.15 -27.25 12.57
N THR A 64 -14.97 -27.69 13.53
CA THR A 64 -15.10 -27.19 14.91
C THR A 64 -13.82 -27.16 15.75
N ARG A 65 -12.72 -27.79 15.33
CA ARG A 65 -11.43 -27.73 16.02
C ARG A 65 -10.28 -27.41 15.07
N ALA A 66 -9.60 -26.30 15.34
CA ALA A 66 -8.50 -25.80 14.51
C ALA A 66 -7.12 -26.44 14.80
N LYS A 67 -6.97 -27.11 15.94
CA LYS A 67 -5.73 -27.79 16.35
C LYS A 67 -6.00 -29.26 16.70
N PRO A 68 -6.16 -30.15 15.70
CA PRO A 68 -6.47 -31.55 15.97
C PRO A 68 -5.40 -32.32 16.74
N ILE A 69 -4.13 -31.98 16.51
CA ILE A 69 -2.98 -32.63 17.13
C ILE A 69 -2.41 -31.68 18.18
N PRO A 70 -2.59 -31.98 19.48
CA PRO A 70 -2.16 -31.09 20.55
C PRO A 70 -0.64 -31.20 20.76
N VAL A 71 0.01 -30.09 21.09
CA VAL A 71 1.49 -30.00 21.16
C VAL A 71 2.06 -30.85 22.31
N ASP A 72 1.28 -31.06 23.36
CA ASP A 72 1.57 -31.91 24.52
C ASP A 72 1.31 -33.41 24.27
N ILE A 73 0.91 -33.82 23.06
CA ILE A 73 0.69 -35.25 22.72
C ILE A 73 1.93 -36.12 23.00
N MET A 74 3.12 -35.51 22.99
CA MET A 74 4.40 -36.13 23.35
C MET A 74 4.53 -36.49 24.84
N GLN A 75 3.76 -35.82 25.70
CA GLN A 75 3.79 -35.97 27.16
C GLN A 75 2.49 -36.60 27.70
N ALA A 76 1.46 -36.72 26.85
CA ALA A 76 0.18 -37.29 27.22
C ALA A 76 0.29 -38.79 27.57
N GLN A 77 -0.28 -39.17 28.72
CA GLN A 77 -0.36 -40.57 29.15
C GLN A 77 -1.28 -41.40 28.24
N ALA A 78 -2.27 -40.76 27.63
CA ALA A 78 -3.13 -41.34 26.62
C ALA A 78 -3.16 -40.39 25.41
N PRO A 79 -2.28 -40.56 24.40
CA PRO A 79 -2.27 -39.69 23.24
C PRO A 79 -3.61 -39.80 22.51
N ARG A 80 -4.26 -38.66 22.28
CA ARG A 80 -5.54 -38.56 21.56
C ARG A 80 -5.48 -37.40 20.58
N ILE A 81 -6.00 -37.64 19.38
CA ILE A 81 -6.20 -36.66 18.33
C ILE A 81 -7.70 -36.43 18.20
N ASP A 82 -8.11 -35.17 18.17
CA ASP A 82 -9.51 -34.78 18.01
C ASP A 82 -9.66 -33.88 16.79
N THR A 83 -10.04 -34.50 15.67
CA THR A 83 -10.24 -33.82 14.39
C THR A 83 -11.60 -33.13 14.28
N GLY A 84 -12.50 -33.31 15.27
CA GLY A 84 -13.91 -32.93 15.18
C GLY A 84 -14.74 -33.83 14.26
N ILE A 85 -14.13 -34.84 13.62
CA ILE A 85 -14.79 -35.79 12.72
C ILE A 85 -14.71 -37.18 13.33
N ARG A 86 -15.83 -37.61 13.92
CA ARG A 86 -15.96 -38.89 14.67
C ARG A 86 -15.46 -40.12 13.92
N VAL A 87 -15.52 -40.14 12.59
CA VAL A 87 -15.05 -41.25 11.76
C VAL A 87 -13.52 -41.30 11.72
N LEU A 88 -12.85 -40.14 11.53
CA LEU A 88 -11.39 -40.08 11.55
C LEU A 88 -10.86 -40.41 12.95
N ASP A 89 -11.48 -39.84 13.99
CA ASP A 89 -11.04 -40.04 15.37
C ASP A 89 -11.11 -41.52 15.79
N ARG A 90 -12.10 -42.28 15.31
CA ARG A 90 -12.25 -43.71 15.59
C ARG A 90 -11.19 -44.57 14.89
N VAL A 91 -10.69 -44.14 13.74
CA VAL A 91 -9.68 -44.89 12.97
C VAL A 91 -8.28 -44.57 13.47
N VAL A 92 -8.01 -43.30 13.81
CA VAL A 92 -6.67 -42.82 14.16
C VAL A 92 -6.32 -43.13 15.62
N ASN A 93 -7.22 -42.84 16.57
CA ASN A 93 -6.91 -42.93 18.00
C ASN A 93 -6.51 -44.33 18.50
N PRO A 94 -7.09 -45.45 18.03
CA PRO A 94 -6.70 -46.79 18.49
C PRO A 94 -5.30 -47.23 18.04
N VAL A 95 -4.75 -46.60 17.01
CA VAL A 95 -3.44 -46.96 16.42
C VAL A 95 -2.32 -46.11 17.03
N LEU A 96 -2.65 -45.10 17.85
CA LEU A 96 -1.65 -44.24 18.49
C LEU A 96 -0.86 -45.04 19.55
N PRO A 97 0.48 -44.99 19.51
CA PRO A 97 1.30 -45.73 20.45
C PRO A 97 1.24 -45.09 21.84
N ALA A 98 0.75 -45.85 22.82
CA ALA A 98 0.68 -45.43 24.21
C ALA A 98 2.00 -45.68 24.97
N PRO A 99 2.37 -44.84 25.95
CA PRO A 99 3.56 -45.07 26.76
C PRO A 99 3.45 -46.38 27.55
N ALA A 100 4.41 -47.29 27.35
CA ALA A 100 4.54 -48.52 28.14
C ALA A 100 5.34 -48.23 29.41
N ALA A 101 4.87 -48.71 30.56
CA ALA A 101 5.49 -48.46 31.88
C ALA A 101 6.96 -48.93 31.99
N THR A 102 7.43 -49.78 31.09
CA THR A 102 8.79 -50.33 31.05
C THR A 102 9.69 -49.71 29.98
N ALA A 103 9.17 -48.79 29.16
CA ALA A 103 9.95 -48.15 28.09
C ALA A 103 10.73 -46.96 28.65
N SER A 104 12.03 -46.88 28.33
CA SER A 104 12.89 -45.76 28.75
C SER A 104 12.65 -44.46 27.97
N VAL A 105 11.90 -44.52 26.86
CA VAL A 105 11.59 -43.40 25.98
C VAL A 105 10.12 -43.49 25.55
N ASN A 106 9.42 -42.36 25.50
CA ASN A 106 8.03 -42.31 25.04
C ASN A 106 7.96 -42.70 23.54
N PRO A 107 7.24 -43.77 23.16
CA PRO A 107 7.14 -44.21 21.76
C PRO A 107 6.62 -43.12 20.81
N MET A 108 5.71 -42.26 21.29
CA MET A 108 5.10 -41.21 20.48
C MET A 108 6.13 -40.12 20.11
N GLN A 109 7.07 -39.83 21.02
CA GLN A 109 8.19 -38.93 20.74
C GLN A 109 9.10 -39.49 19.62
N VAL A 110 9.39 -40.80 19.63
CA VAL A 110 10.20 -41.45 18.58
C VAL A 110 9.55 -41.33 17.21
N TRP A 111 8.23 -41.55 17.12
CA TRP A 111 7.48 -41.44 15.87
C TRP A 111 7.45 -40.01 15.32
N ILE A 112 7.21 -39.01 16.16
CA ILE A 112 7.22 -37.60 15.73
C ILE A 112 8.61 -37.19 15.27
N TRP A 113 9.65 -37.55 16.01
CA TRP A 113 11.03 -37.26 15.61
C TRP A 113 11.37 -37.89 14.26
N THR A 114 11.02 -39.17 14.08
CA THR A 114 11.22 -39.90 12.82
C THR A 114 10.48 -39.22 11.66
N GLY A 115 9.21 -38.85 11.88
CA GLY A 115 8.41 -38.12 10.91
C GLY A 115 9.02 -36.76 10.53
N ALA A 116 9.53 -36.01 11.51
CA ALA A 116 10.16 -34.71 11.28
C ALA A 116 11.48 -34.83 10.48
N VAL A 117 12.27 -35.88 10.71
CA VAL A 117 13.49 -36.16 9.94
C VAL A 117 13.16 -36.55 8.49
N ILE A 118 12.16 -37.42 8.28
CA ILE A 118 11.68 -37.78 6.94
C ILE A 118 11.16 -36.54 6.19
N TRP A 119 10.39 -35.70 6.88
CA TRP A 119 9.86 -34.46 6.34
C TRP A 119 10.97 -33.52 5.85
N LEU A 120 11.98 -33.24 6.68
CA LEU A 120 13.14 -32.42 6.30
C LEU A 120 13.93 -33.03 5.14
N THR A 121 14.10 -34.34 5.14
CA THR A 121 14.81 -35.04 4.06
C THR A 121 14.07 -34.87 2.73
N GLY A 122 12.74 -35.00 2.74
CA GLY A 122 11.92 -34.77 1.55
C GLY A 122 12.02 -33.33 1.01
N ILE A 123 12.03 -32.33 1.91
CA ILE A 123 12.26 -30.92 1.53
C ILE A 123 13.63 -30.77 0.86
N ALA A 124 14.69 -31.29 1.48
CA ALA A 124 16.06 -31.17 0.97
C ALA A 124 16.21 -31.81 -0.42
N VAL A 125 15.63 -32.99 -0.64
CA VAL A 125 15.67 -33.69 -1.93
C VAL A 125 14.93 -32.91 -3.02
N LEU A 126 13.70 -32.46 -2.76
CA LEU A 126 12.90 -31.73 -3.74
C LEU A 126 13.50 -30.36 -4.08
N PHE A 127 13.95 -29.64 -3.05
CA PHE A 127 14.60 -28.35 -3.23
C PHE A 127 15.93 -28.48 -3.98
N GLY A 128 16.75 -29.47 -3.61
CA GLY A 128 18.02 -29.76 -4.28
C GLY A 128 17.84 -30.14 -5.75
N TYR A 129 16.88 -31.02 -6.06
CA TYR A 129 16.55 -31.38 -7.45
C TYR A 129 16.10 -30.16 -8.27
N SER A 130 15.30 -29.28 -7.66
CA SER A 130 14.77 -28.09 -8.32
C SER A 130 15.86 -27.05 -8.56
N LEU A 131 16.77 -26.88 -7.62
CA LEU A 131 17.93 -26.02 -7.76
C LEU A 131 18.87 -26.53 -8.87
N TRP A 132 19.10 -27.84 -8.94
CA TRP A 132 19.85 -28.46 -10.04
C TRP A 132 19.20 -28.20 -11.41
N LYS A 133 17.88 -28.39 -11.52
CA LYS A 133 17.12 -28.07 -12.74
C LYS A 133 17.19 -26.60 -13.11
N PHE A 134 17.11 -25.70 -12.14
CA PHE A 134 17.25 -24.25 -12.35
C PHE A 134 18.64 -23.90 -12.90
N PHE A 135 19.72 -24.44 -12.31
CA PHE A 135 21.08 -24.24 -12.81
C PHE A 135 21.28 -24.81 -14.22
N ARG A 136 20.71 -26.00 -14.49
CA ARG A 136 20.70 -26.58 -15.84
C ARG A 136 19.98 -25.68 -16.84
N MET A 137 18.81 -25.15 -16.50
CA MET A 137 18.07 -24.20 -17.35
C MET A 137 18.88 -22.91 -17.59
N ARG A 138 19.49 -22.34 -16.54
CA ARG A 138 20.32 -21.14 -16.66
C ARG A 138 21.52 -21.34 -17.58
N SER A 139 22.04 -22.56 -17.69
CA SER A 139 23.11 -22.87 -18.64
C SER A 139 22.65 -22.78 -20.11
N VAL A 140 21.38 -23.14 -20.40
CA VAL A 140 20.76 -23.04 -21.74
C VAL A 140 20.49 -21.58 -22.13
N LEU A 141 20.18 -20.73 -21.13
CA LEU A 141 19.89 -19.30 -21.35
C LEU A 141 21.11 -18.45 -21.72
N LYS A 142 22.35 -18.99 -21.63
CA LYS A 142 23.58 -18.24 -21.94
C LYS A 142 23.69 -17.83 -23.41
N GLY A 143 22.96 -18.49 -24.31
CA GLY A 143 22.92 -18.15 -25.75
C GLY A 143 21.87 -17.12 -26.13
N ALA A 144 21.17 -16.50 -25.16
CA ALA A 144 20.10 -15.56 -25.45
C ALA A 144 20.65 -14.17 -25.81
N THR A 145 20.10 -13.56 -26.85
CA THR A 145 20.45 -12.21 -27.31
C THR A 145 19.44 -11.20 -26.79
N LEU A 146 19.91 -10.08 -26.24
CA LEU A 146 19.04 -8.98 -25.83
C LEU A 146 18.42 -8.32 -27.06
N GLU A 147 17.11 -8.11 -27.04
CA GLU A 147 16.40 -7.43 -28.12
C GLU A 147 16.00 -6.01 -27.71
N SER A 148 15.29 -5.87 -26.59
CA SER A 148 14.91 -4.56 -26.03
C SER A 148 14.46 -4.69 -24.57
N GLY A 149 14.83 -3.72 -23.73
CA GLY A 149 14.45 -3.69 -22.31
C GLY A 149 14.78 -4.99 -21.57
N ASN A 150 13.76 -5.73 -21.15
CA ASN A 150 13.87 -7.03 -20.48
C ASN A 150 13.52 -8.24 -21.37
N VAL A 151 13.48 -8.08 -22.69
CA VAL A 151 13.13 -9.11 -23.68
C VAL A 151 14.38 -9.69 -24.34
N TYR A 152 14.49 -11.02 -24.30
CA TYR A 152 15.62 -11.80 -24.82
C TYR A 152 15.12 -12.80 -25.85
N LEU A 153 15.84 -12.93 -26.97
CA LEU A 153 15.58 -13.94 -27.99
C LEU A 153 16.51 -15.12 -27.80
N LEU A 154 15.96 -16.33 -27.82
CA LEU A 154 16.74 -17.57 -27.75
C LEU A 154 16.41 -18.48 -28.94
N PRO A 155 17.40 -18.78 -29.80
CA PRO A 155 17.24 -19.78 -30.86
C PRO A 155 16.95 -21.17 -30.29
N GLY A 156 15.98 -21.88 -30.86
CA GLY A 156 15.62 -23.24 -30.44
C GLY A 156 14.77 -23.32 -29.16
N LEU A 157 14.21 -22.20 -28.71
CA LEU A 157 13.22 -22.20 -27.64
C LEU A 157 11.83 -22.61 -28.18
N ASP A 158 11.15 -23.50 -27.46
CA ASP A 158 9.83 -24.01 -27.88
C ASP A 158 8.68 -23.11 -27.39
N THR A 159 8.75 -22.63 -26.15
CA THR A 159 7.72 -21.81 -25.50
C THR A 159 8.30 -20.54 -24.89
N PRO A 160 7.61 -19.39 -24.99
CA PRO A 160 8.00 -18.18 -24.28
C PRO A 160 7.85 -18.38 -22.76
N PHE A 161 8.72 -17.78 -21.98
CA PHE A 161 8.64 -17.84 -20.51
C PHE A 161 9.40 -16.69 -19.83
N VAL A 162 9.03 -16.42 -18.59
CA VAL A 162 9.67 -15.41 -17.73
C VAL A 162 10.62 -16.08 -16.74
N VAL A 163 11.83 -15.52 -16.58
CA VAL A 163 12.81 -15.96 -15.57
C VAL A 163 13.31 -14.77 -14.75
N GLY A 164 13.36 -14.95 -13.43
CA GLY A 164 13.92 -13.99 -12.47
C GLY A 164 12.89 -13.59 -11.42
N LEU A 165 13.33 -13.42 -10.17
CA LEU A 165 12.46 -13.04 -9.06
C LEU A 165 12.33 -11.52 -8.93
N PHE A 166 13.47 -10.82 -8.82
CA PHE A 166 13.53 -9.36 -8.64
C PHE A 166 13.65 -8.56 -9.95
N ARG A 167 14.22 -9.17 -10.99
CA ARG A 167 14.37 -8.56 -12.32
C ARG A 167 13.91 -9.55 -13.39
N PRO A 168 12.59 -9.71 -13.60
CA PRO A 168 12.05 -10.71 -14.50
C PRO A 168 12.43 -10.40 -15.95
N LYS A 169 13.00 -11.39 -16.63
CA LYS A 169 13.41 -11.35 -18.04
C LYS A 169 12.48 -12.22 -18.87
N ILE A 170 11.97 -11.69 -19.97
CA ILE A 170 11.11 -12.42 -20.91
C ILE A 170 12.01 -13.08 -21.94
N TYR A 171 11.90 -14.40 -22.09
CA TYR A 171 12.59 -15.17 -23.13
C TYR A 171 11.59 -15.56 -24.22
N LEU A 172 11.87 -15.16 -25.45
CA LEU A 172 11.05 -15.43 -26.63
C LEU A 172 11.80 -16.32 -27.62
N PRO A 173 11.07 -17.19 -28.33
CA PRO A 173 11.66 -17.96 -29.40
C PRO A 173 11.87 -17.10 -30.66
N THR A 174 12.90 -17.42 -31.44
CA THR A 174 13.14 -16.78 -32.74
C THR A 174 12.08 -17.20 -33.77
N GLY A 175 11.72 -16.28 -34.68
CA GLY A 175 10.83 -16.56 -35.82
C GLY A 175 9.33 -16.35 -35.56
N LEU A 176 8.95 -15.57 -34.55
CA LEU A 176 7.58 -15.12 -34.35
C LEU A 176 7.23 -14.00 -35.34
N THR A 177 6.01 -14.00 -35.88
CA THR A 177 5.48 -12.83 -36.60
C THR A 177 5.28 -11.65 -35.65
N GLU A 178 5.26 -10.41 -36.15
CA GLU A 178 5.03 -9.22 -35.31
C GLU A 178 3.71 -9.31 -34.52
N VAL A 179 2.68 -9.88 -35.12
CA VAL A 179 1.36 -10.05 -34.50
C VAL A 179 1.40 -11.10 -33.38
N GLU A 180 2.00 -12.27 -33.62
CA GLU A 180 2.18 -13.31 -32.60
C GLU A 180 3.05 -12.79 -31.45
N ARG A 181 4.11 -12.06 -31.78
CA ARG A 181 5.00 -11.42 -30.81
C ARG A 181 4.26 -10.42 -29.93
N ARG A 182 3.44 -9.55 -30.51
CA ARG A 182 2.62 -8.58 -29.76
C ARG A 182 1.70 -9.29 -28.76
N TYR A 183 1.05 -10.36 -29.18
CA TYR A 183 0.17 -11.17 -28.32
C TYR A 183 0.92 -11.84 -27.17
N ILE A 184 2.05 -12.48 -27.46
CA ILE A 184 2.87 -13.16 -26.46
C ILE A 184 3.45 -12.14 -25.48
N LEU A 185 4.00 -11.01 -25.96
CA LEU A 185 4.53 -9.98 -25.07
C LEU A 185 3.47 -9.40 -24.14
N LEU A 186 2.24 -9.19 -24.61
CA LEU A 186 1.15 -8.76 -23.74
C LEU A 186 0.81 -9.80 -22.67
N HIS A 187 0.89 -11.09 -23.01
CA HIS A 187 0.69 -12.19 -22.06
C HIS A 187 1.82 -12.26 -21.01
N GLU A 188 3.07 -12.29 -21.43
CA GLU A 188 4.23 -12.38 -20.53
C GLU A 188 4.36 -11.13 -19.65
N ARG A 189 4.07 -9.94 -20.19
CA ARG A 189 4.02 -8.70 -19.39
C ARG A 189 2.87 -8.72 -18.39
N ALA A 190 1.75 -9.38 -18.68
CA ALA A 190 0.68 -9.55 -17.70
C ALA A 190 1.12 -10.40 -16.50
N HIS A 191 1.93 -11.45 -16.72
CA HIS A 191 2.53 -12.22 -15.63
C HIS A 191 3.47 -11.37 -14.77
N ILE A 192 4.33 -10.56 -15.41
CA ILE A 192 5.29 -9.69 -14.70
C ILE A 192 4.55 -8.62 -13.89
N HIS A 193 3.62 -7.92 -14.51
CA HIS A 193 2.85 -6.85 -13.88
C HIS A 193 2.03 -7.34 -12.68
N ARG A 194 1.48 -8.56 -12.75
CA ARG A 194 0.74 -9.19 -11.63
C ARG A 194 1.64 -9.88 -10.60
N GLY A 195 2.95 -9.96 -10.83
CA GLY A 195 3.87 -10.67 -9.94
C GLY A 195 3.67 -12.19 -9.91
N ASP A 196 3.11 -12.79 -10.97
CA ASP A 196 2.79 -14.22 -11.01
C ASP A 196 4.03 -15.11 -10.85
N HIS A 197 5.20 -14.63 -11.28
CA HIS A 197 6.47 -15.31 -11.07
C HIS A 197 6.83 -15.44 -9.58
N VAL A 198 6.48 -14.44 -8.75
CA VAL A 198 6.65 -14.48 -7.29
C VAL A 198 5.62 -15.41 -6.65
N VAL A 199 4.36 -15.34 -7.07
CA VAL A 199 3.30 -16.22 -6.53
C VAL A 199 3.61 -17.68 -6.82
N LYS A 200 4.04 -18.01 -8.05
CA LYS A 200 4.49 -19.36 -8.42
C LYS A 200 5.75 -19.76 -7.67
N PHE A 201 6.67 -18.80 -7.49
CA PHE A 201 7.72 -18.73 -6.47
C PHE A 201 7.37 -19.43 -5.16
N VAL A 202 6.56 -18.69 -4.39
CA VAL A 202 6.12 -19.03 -3.04
C VAL A 202 5.29 -20.31 -3.05
N SER A 203 4.39 -20.47 -4.01
CA SER A 203 3.55 -21.68 -4.13
C SER A 203 4.40 -22.94 -4.30
N PHE A 204 5.52 -22.86 -5.03
CA PHE A 204 6.45 -23.97 -5.16
C PHE A 204 7.18 -24.29 -3.85
N LEU A 205 7.62 -23.27 -3.10
CA LEU A 205 8.22 -23.48 -1.78
C LEU A 205 7.25 -24.16 -0.81
N LEU A 206 5.96 -23.80 -0.87
CA LEU A 206 4.92 -24.48 -0.09
C LEU A 206 4.73 -25.93 -0.54
N VAL A 207 4.72 -26.21 -1.84
CA VAL A 207 4.69 -27.60 -2.31
C VAL A 207 5.91 -28.38 -1.79
N CYS A 208 7.10 -27.77 -1.69
CA CYS A 208 8.25 -28.41 -1.04
C CYS A 208 8.00 -28.66 0.46
N ALA A 209 7.48 -27.68 1.20
CA ALA A 209 7.19 -27.82 2.63
C ALA A 209 6.09 -28.86 2.91
N TYR A 210 5.09 -28.96 2.04
CA TYR A 210 3.93 -29.83 2.14
C TYR A 210 3.98 -30.97 1.12
N TRP A 211 5.17 -31.44 0.75
CA TRP A 211 5.37 -32.39 -0.37
C TRP A 211 4.58 -33.69 -0.23
N PHE A 212 4.34 -34.14 1.00
CA PHE A 212 3.58 -35.34 1.32
C PHE A 212 2.06 -35.15 1.10
N HIS A 213 1.59 -33.92 0.88
CA HIS A 213 0.17 -33.57 0.91
C HIS A 213 -0.44 -33.48 -0.50
N PRO A 214 -1.23 -34.47 -0.95
CA PRO A 214 -1.71 -34.55 -2.34
C PRO A 214 -2.63 -33.39 -2.75
N LEU A 215 -3.41 -32.82 -1.82
CA LEU A 215 -4.28 -31.68 -2.13
C LEU A 215 -3.48 -30.40 -2.37
N VAL A 216 -2.29 -30.24 -1.77
CA VAL A 216 -1.45 -29.06 -2.01
C VAL A 216 -0.88 -29.11 -3.43
N TRP A 217 -0.49 -30.31 -3.90
CA TRP A 217 -0.13 -30.53 -5.30
C TRP A 217 -1.30 -30.21 -6.24
N ALA A 218 -2.51 -30.71 -5.94
CA ALA A 218 -3.69 -30.40 -6.74
C ALA A 218 -3.98 -28.89 -6.79
N ALA A 219 -3.88 -28.19 -5.65
CA ALA A 219 -4.02 -26.75 -5.56
C ALA A 219 -3.00 -26.01 -6.43
N PHE A 220 -1.72 -26.41 -6.38
CA PHE A 220 -0.65 -25.83 -7.21
C PHE A 220 -0.92 -25.96 -8.71
N PHE A 221 -1.35 -27.14 -9.18
CA PHE A 221 -1.67 -27.33 -10.61
C PHE A 221 -2.93 -26.56 -11.03
N LEU A 222 -3.96 -26.52 -10.18
CA LEU A 222 -5.21 -25.84 -10.49
C LEU A 222 -5.09 -24.32 -10.42
N SER A 223 -4.32 -23.78 -9.48
CA SER A 223 -4.05 -22.34 -9.38
C SER A 223 -3.24 -21.86 -10.57
N GLY A 224 -2.20 -22.61 -10.98
CA GLY A 224 -1.43 -22.31 -12.19
C GLY A 224 -2.31 -22.30 -13.44
N LYS A 225 -3.26 -23.23 -13.56
CA LYS A 225 -4.23 -23.25 -14.66
C LYS A 225 -5.15 -22.04 -14.67
N ASP A 226 -5.64 -21.60 -13.50
CA ASP A 226 -6.50 -20.42 -13.39
C ASP A 226 -5.71 -19.12 -13.68
N MET A 227 -4.44 -19.05 -13.26
CA MET A 227 -3.51 -17.96 -13.53
C MET A 227 -3.31 -17.73 -15.03
N GLU A 228 -3.00 -18.79 -15.78
CA GLU A 228 -2.82 -18.76 -17.23
C GLU A 228 -4.09 -18.28 -17.94
N MET A 229 -5.26 -18.82 -17.56
CA MET A 229 -6.54 -18.38 -18.13
C MET A 229 -6.86 -16.93 -17.79
N SER A 230 -6.50 -16.45 -16.60
CA SER A 230 -6.69 -15.05 -16.21
C SER A 230 -5.76 -14.11 -17.00
N CYS A 231 -4.54 -14.54 -17.32
CA CYS A 231 -3.66 -13.79 -18.23
C CYS A 231 -4.24 -13.73 -19.64
N ASP A 232 -4.73 -14.86 -20.17
CA ASP A 232 -5.37 -14.93 -21.47
C ASP A 232 -6.57 -13.96 -21.57
N GLU A 233 -7.38 -13.88 -20.51
CA GLU A 233 -8.51 -12.93 -20.44
C GLU A 233 -8.05 -11.46 -20.41
N ASN A 234 -6.96 -11.14 -19.71
CA ASN A 234 -6.40 -9.79 -19.68
C ASN A 234 -5.92 -9.34 -21.07
N VAL A 235 -5.31 -10.24 -21.85
CA VAL A 235 -4.90 -9.97 -23.23
C VAL A 235 -6.11 -9.61 -24.10
N ILE A 236 -7.19 -10.40 -24.00
CA ILE A 236 -8.44 -10.12 -24.74
C ILE A 236 -9.15 -8.85 -24.24
N LYS A 237 -9.07 -8.54 -22.93
CA LYS A 237 -9.63 -7.30 -22.36
C LYS A 237 -8.96 -6.07 -22.98
N ARG A 238 -7.62 -6.08 -23.12
CA ARG A 238 -6.81 -4.98 -23.67
C ARG A 238 -6.96 -4.80 -25.18
N LEU A 239 -7.02 -5.90 -25.94
CA LEU A 239 -7.03 -5.87 -27.40
C LEU A 239 -8.43 -5.89 -28.03
N GLY A 240 -9.47 -6.12 -27.24
CA GLY A 240 -10.83 -6.23 -27.73
C GLY A 240 -11.19 -7.61 -28.29
N SER A 241 -12.49 -7.80 -28.56
CA SER A 241 -13.04 -9.10 -28.97
C SER A 241 -12.60 -9.57 -30.35
N GLU A 242 -12.14 -8.67 -31.22
CA GLU A 242 -11.71 -8.98 -32.58
C GLU A 242 -10.38 -9.75 -32.58
N ALA A 243 -9.52 -9.51 -31.58
CA ALA A 243 -8.22 -10.18 -31.44
C ALA A 243 -8.32 -11.65 -30.99
N LYS A 244 -9.50 -12.13 -30.57
CA LYS A 244 -9.69 -13.52 -30.06
C LYS A 244 -9.20 -14.59 -31.03
N ARG A 245 -9.48 -14.41 -32.33
CA ARG A 245 -9.14 -15.40 -33.36
C ARG A 245 -7.63 -15.46 -33.60
N GLY A 246 -7.00 -14.30 -33.76
CA GLY A 246 -5.55 -14.16 -33.92
C GLY A 246 -4.81 -14.68 -32.69
N TYR A 247 -5.27 -14.31 -31.50
CA TYR A 247 -4.68 -14.79 -30.25
C TYR A 247 -4.80 -16.31 -30.08
N SER A 248 -5.99 -16.88 -30.31
CA SER A 248 -6.20 -18.33 -30.22
C SER A 248 -5.36 -19.10 -31.25
N SER A 249 -5.16 -18.54 -32.44
CA SER A 249 -4.28 -19.10 -33.47
C SER A 249 -2.82 -19.09 -33.02
N THR A 250 -2.38 -18.05 -32.30
CA THR A 250 -1.02 -17.95 -31.73
C THR A 250 -0.81 -18.99 -30.62
N LEU A 251 -1.79 -19.16 -29.71
CA LEU A 251 -1.73 -20.21 -28.70
C LEU A 251 -1.67 -21.62 -29.34
N LEU A 252 -2.40 -21.82 -30.44
CA LEU A 252 -2.39 -23.09 -31.16
C LEU A 252 -1.08 -23.32 -31.91
N SER A 253 -0.52 -22.30 -32.58
CA SER A 253 0.75 -22.41 -33.31
C SER A 253 1.90 -22.73 -32.36
N MET A 254 1.92 -22.12 -31.18
CA MET A 254 2.89 -22.44 -30.12
C MET A 254 2.74 -23.87 -29.57
N ALA A 255 1.52 -24.39 -29.46
CA ALA A 255 1.28 -25.74 -28.95
C ALA A 255 1.46 -26.86 -29.99
N THR A 256 1.36 -26.55 -31.29
CA THR A 256 1.39 -27.54 -32.37
C THR A 256 2.68 -27.53 -33.19
N GLY A 257 3.41 -26.41 -33.20
CA GLY A 257 4.55 -26.20 -34.08
C GLY A 257 5.90 -26.67 -33.56
N ARG A 258 6.05 -27.05 -32.29
CA ARG A 258 7.37 -27.34 -31.68
C ARG A 258 7.27 -28.47 -30.65
N ARG A 259 8.17 -29.45 -30.76
CA ARG A 259 8.13 -30.73 -30.03
C ARG A 259 8.25 -30.48 -28.53
N VAL A 260 7.16 -30.65 -27.81
CA VAL A 260 7.20 -30.56 -26.35
C VAL A 260 7.98 -31.75 -25.80
N ILE A 261 9.18 -31.49 -25.26
CA ILE A 261 9.88 -32.44 -24.43
C ILE A 261 9.34 -32.25 -23.01
N GLY A 262 8.35 -33.07 -22.67
CA GLY A 262 7.76 -33.14 -21.35
C GLY A 262 8.79 -33.44 -20.25
N GLY A 263 8.52 -32.90 -19.06
CA GLY A 263 9.15 -33.39 -17.82
C GLY A 263 9.78 -32.32 -16.91
N THR A 264 9.03 -31.28 -16.53
CA THR A 264 9.33 -30.51 -15.30
C THR A 264 8.07 -29.82 -14.76
N PRO A 265 7.77 -29.88 -13.45
CA PRO A 265 6.68 -29.10 -12.82
C PRO A 265 6.86 -27.58 -12.92
N LEU A 266 8.09 -27.14 -13.22
CA LEU A 266 8.51 -25.74 -13.29
C LEU A 266 8.64 -25.19 -14.72
N ALA A 267 8.62 -26.03 -15.76
CA ALA A 267 8.53 -25.54 -17.15
C ALA A 267 7.08 -25.66 -17.62
N PHE A 268 6.43 -24.50 -17.76
CA PHE A 268 5.18 -24.38 -18.47
C PHE A 268 5.38 -24.85 -19.92
N GLY A 269 4.61 -25.84 -20.34
CA GLY A 269 4.68 -26.32 -21.72
C GLY A 269 3.63 -27.37 -22.09
N GLU A 270 3.07 -28.09 -21.13
CA GLU A 270 2.13 -29.16 -21.47
C GLU A 270 1.03 -29.27 -20.42
N GLY A 271 -0.22 -28.93 -20.81
CA GLY A 271 -1.36 -29.35 -20.01
C GLY A 271 -2.70 -28.61 -20.11
N ASP A 272 -2.90 -27.56 -20.92
CA ASP A 272 -4.29 -27.07 -21.15
C ASP A 272 -4.51 -26.14 -22.35
N THR A 273 -3.73 -26.22 -23.43
CA THR A 273 -3.93 -25.30 -24.60
C THR A 273 -5.37 -25.32 -25.10
N LYS A 274 -6.00 -26.50 -25.13
CA LYS A 274 -7.42 -26.66 -25.46
C LYS A 274 -8.35 -25.90 -24.50
N GLY A 275 -8.09 -25.96 -23.20
CA GLY A 275 -8.88 -25.26 -22.19
C GLY A 275 -8.69 -23.74 -22.26
N ARG A 276 -7.46 -23.27 -22.46
CA ARG A 276 -7.10 -21.86 -22.68
C ARG A 276 -7.81 -21.27 -23.90
N ILE A 277 -7.70 -21.91 -25.06
CA ILE A 277 -8.39 -21.49 -26.29
C ILE A 277 -9.91 -21.45 -26.07
N LYS A 278 -10.48 -22.48 -25.44
CA LYS A 278 -11.92 -22.50 -25.13
C LYS A 278 -12.33 -21.36 -24.19
N ASN A 279 -11.48 -21.00 -23.23
CA ASN A 279 -11.71 -19.89 -22.31
C ASN A 279 -11.70 -18.55 -23.05
N VAL A 280 -10.67 -18.29 -23.85
CA VAL A 280 -10.51 -17.10 -24.71
C VAL A 280 -11.73 -16.89 -25.61
N LEU A 281 -12.18 -17.95 -26.29
CA LEU A 281 -13.32 -17.87 -27.21
C LEU A 281 -14.64 -17.61 -26.48
N ARG A 282 -14.82 -18.18 -25.28
CA ARG A 282 -16.02 -18.01 -24.44
C ARG A 282 -16.03 -16.70 -23.66
N TYR A 283 -14.89 -16.04 -23.49
CA TYR A 283 -14.79 -14.83 -22.70
C TYR A 283 -15.75 -13.75 -23.22
N LYS A 284 -16.55 -13.18 -22.32
CA LYS A 284 -17.39 -12.01 -22.59
C LYS A 284 -17.08 -10.99 -21.52
N LYS A 285 -17.09 -9.70 -21.87
CA LYS A 285 -16.96 -8.63 -20.87
C LYS A 285 -18.06 -8.85 -19.82
N PRO A 286 -17.72 -9.06 -18.53
CA PRO A 286 -18.73 -9.28 -17.52
C PRO A 286 -19.58 -8.02 -17.37
N ALA A 287 -20.89 -8.19 -17.24
CA ALA A 287 -21.74 -7.08 -16.80
C ALA A 287 -21.32 -6.67 -15.39
N PHE A 288 -21.34 -5.36 -15.09
CA PHE A 288 -20.96 -4.81 -13.79
C PHE A 288 -21.54 -5.60 -12.60
N TRP A 289 -22.83 -5.93 -12.66
CA TRP A 289 -23.51 -6.71 -11.62
C TRP A 289 -22.99 -8.13 -11.44
N VAL A 290 -22.56 -8.80 -12.52
CA VAL A 290 -21.97 -10.15 -12.43
C VAL A 290 -20.59 -10.10 -11.78
N ALA A 291 -19.80 -9.06 -12.09
CA ALA A 291 -18.52 -8.80 -11.46
C ALA A 291 -18.68 -8.46 -9.96
N LEU A 292 -19.66 -7.63 -9.62
CA LEU A 292 -19.95 -7.25 -8.24
C LEU A 292 -20.43 -8.45 -7.39
N ILE A 293 -21.37 -9.25 -7.90
CA ILE A 293 -21.84 -10.46 -7.21
C ILE A 293 -20.70 -11.47 -7.04
N ALA A 294 -19.89 -11.68 -8.07
CA ALA A 294 -18.73 -12.58 -7.97
C ALA A 294 -17.72 -12.08 -6.92
N LEU A 295 -17.47 -10.78 -6.85
CA LEU A 295 -16.60 -10.17 -5.85
C LEU A 295 -17.14 -10.38 -4.43
N LEU A 296 -18.42 -10.10 -4.19
CA LEU A 296 -19.05 -10.29 -2.87
C LEU A 296 -19.04 -11.75 -2.43
N VAL A 297 -19.30 -12.68 -3.35
CA VAL A 297 -19.23 -14.13 -3.06
C VAL A 297 -17.81 -14.56 -2.72
N VAL A 298 -16.82 -14.11 -3.50
CA VAL A 298 -15.40 -14.40 -3.22
C VAL A 298 -15.00 -13.80 -1.87
N ALA A 299 -15.34 -12.55 -1.59
CA ALA A 299 -15.04 -11.89 -0.32
C ALA A 299 -15.67 -12.63 0.87
N GLY A 300 -16.95 -13.00 0.77
CA GLY A 300 -17.62 -13.78 1.81
C GLY A 300 -16.97 -15.15 2.06
N ILE A 301 -16.59 -15.85 0.98
CA ILE A 301 -15.87 -17.13 1.08
C ILE A 301 -14.49 -16.92 1.72
N CYS A 302 -13.75 -15.88 1.32
CA CYS A 302 -12.44 -15.55 1.90
C CYS A 302 -12.57 -15.28 3.41
N VAL A 303 -13.49 -14.42 3.84
CA VAL A 303 -13.71 -14.10 5.26
C VAL A 303 -14.10 -15.36 6.06
N GLY A 304 -15.00 -16.18 5.53
CA GLY A 304 -15.42 -17.42 6.19
C GLY A 304 -14.32 -18.50 6.26
N LEU A 305 -13.37 -18.51 5.31
CA LEU A 305 -12.26 -19.47 5.27
C LEU A 305 -11.00 -18.99 6.00
N LEU A 306 -10.81 -17.68 6.18
CA LEU A 306 -9.68 -17.08 6.90
C LEU A 306 -9.83 -17.15 8.42
N THR A 307 -11.06 -17.38 8.91
CA THR A 307 -11.35 -17.44 10.34
C THR A 307 -11.51 -18.89 10.84
N ASN A 308 -11.16 -19.13 12.11
CA ASN A 308 -11.38 -20.38 12.83
C ASN A 308 -12.67 -20.29 13.65
N PRO A 309 -13.36 -21.41 13.92
CA PRO A 309 -14.55 -21.38 14.74
C PRO A 309 -14.17 -21.03 16.18
N LYS A 310 -14.93 -20.12 16.80
CA LYS A 310 -14.81 -19.83 18.23
C LYS A 310 -15.10 -21.12 19.01
N GLU A 311 -14.17 -21.56 19.85
CA GLU A 311 -14.40 -22.72 20.70
C GLU A 311 -15.61 -22.44 21.60
N LYS A 312 -16.68 -23.22 21.43
CA LYS A 312 -17.74 -23.27 22.43
C LYS A 312 -17.10 -23.91 23.65
N GLY A 313 -16.81 -23.08 24.64
CA GLY A 313 -16.25 -23.50 25.92
C GLY A 313 -16.95 -24.77 26.38
N ALA A 314 -16.16 -25.80 26.66
CA ALA A 314 -16.66 -27.07 27.13
C ALA A 314 -17.61 -26.83 28.31
N GLU A 315 -18.84 -27.27 28.13
CA GLU A 315 -19.91 -27.27 29.11
C GLU A 315 -19.42 -28.11 30.31
N GLN A 316 -18.88 -27.43 31.33
CA GLN A 316 -18.59 -28.05 32.60
C GLN A 316 -19.91 -28.29 33.32
N VAL A 317 -20.24 -29.56 33.49
CA VAL A 317 -21.30 -30.07 34.35
C VAL A 317 -21.03 -29.59 35.79
N PRO A 318 -22.07 -29.16 36.54
CA PRO A 318 -21.91 -28.26 37.67
C PRO A 318 -21.56 -29.00 38.97
N GLU A 319 -20.69 -28.40 39.78
CA GLU A 319 -20.69 -28.60 41.23
C GLU A 319 -21.15 -27.31 41.91
N GLU A 320 -22.20 -27.46 42.71
CA GLU A 320 -22.81 -26.44 43.54
C GLU A 320 -21.80 -25.82 44.52
N SER A 321 -21.80 -24.49 44.65
CA SER A 321 -22.30 -23.85 45.87
C SER A 321 -22.07 -22.32 45.88
N SER A 322 -23.08 -21.64 46.44
CA SER A 322 -23.01 -20.35 47.14
C SER A 322 -23.22 -19.06 46.34
N SER A 323 -24.38 -18.46 46.63
CA SER A 323 -24.94 -17.16 46.27
C SER A 323 -24.26 -15.94 46.91
N LEU A 324 -24.22 -14.78 46.19
CA LEU A 324 -24.72 -13.43 46.57
C LEU A 324 -23.89 -12.24 45.99
N GLN A 325 -24.63 -11.16 45.65
CA GLN A 325 -24.23 -9.74 45.52
C GLN A 325 -23.42 -9.26 44.29
N LYS A 326 -24.01 -8.28 43.56
CA LYS A 326 -23.34 -7.44 42.58
C LYS A 326 -22.59 -6.33 43.34
N THR A 327 -21.29 -6.49 43.49
CA THR A 327 -20.40 -5.59 44.24
C THR A 327 -20.12 -4.30 43.45
N ALA A 328 -20.01 -3.16 44.15
CA ALA A 328 -19.56 -1.89 43.58
C ALA A 328 -18.16 -2.02 42.94
N LEU A 329 -17.88 -1.20 41.92
CA LEU A 329 -16.59 -1.20 41.23
C LEU A 329 -15.45 -0.91 42.21
N SER A 330 -14.37 -1.68 42.12
CA SER A 330 -13.16 -1.52 42.92
C SER A 330 -12.39 -0.25 42.52
N THR A 331 -11.58 0.31 43.42
CA THR A 331 -10.77 1.51 43.18
C THR A 331 -9.84 1.36 41.96
N ASP A 332 -9.39 0.13 41.68
CA ASP A 332 -8.52 -0.20 40.55
C ASP A 332 -9.28 -0.14 39.21
N GLU A 333 -10.54 -0.60 39.18
CA GLU A 333 -11.40 -0.52 37.98
C GLU A 333 -11.81 0.93 37.66
N ILE A 334 -11.98 1.74 38.69
CA ILE A 334 -12.31 3.17 38.56
C ILE A 334 -11.10 3.92 37.99
N SER A 335 -9.90 3.65 38.51
CA SER A 335 -8.65 4.27 38.04
C SER A 335 -8.35 3.88 36.59
N ALA A 336 -8.54 2.59 36.24
CA ALA A 336 -8.39 2.12 34.86
C ALA A 336 -9.37 2.79 33.87
N LYS A 337 -10.61 3.09 34.30
CA LYS A 337 -11.58 3.84 33.48
C LYS A 337 -11.19 5.30 33.31
N ALA A 338 -10.63 5.93 34.33
CA ALA A 338 -10.14 7.31 34.26
C ALA A 338 -8.94 7.41 33.30
N GLU A 339 -7.98 6.47 33.41
CA GLU A 339 -6.82 6.36 32.51
C GLU A 339 -7.21 6.06 31.06
N GLN A 340 -8.24 5.23 30.86
CA GLN A 340 -8.78 4.96 29.52
C GLN A 340 -9.41 6.20 28.88
N THR A 341 -10.00 7.09 29.69
CA THR A 341 -10.70 8.29 29.20
C THR A 341 -9.74 9.47 28.99
N TYR A 342 -8.66 9.55 29.76
CA TYR A 342 -7.63 10.58 29.68
C TYR A 342 -6.23 9.98 29.47
N PRO A 343 -5.98 9.34 28.32
CA PRO A 343 -4.69 8.70 28.05
C PRO A 343 -3.56 9.73 28.02
N GLY A 344 -2.47 9.46 28.74
CA GLY A 344 -1.29 10.33 28.77
C GLY A 344 -1.31 11.46 29.81
N TYR A 345 -2.34 11.54 30.65
CA TYR A 345 -2.42 12.47 31.77
C TYR A 345 -2.02 11.81 33.09
N VAL A 346 -1.46 12.59 34.02
CA VAL A 346 -1.24 12.21 35.41
C VAL A 346 -2.56 12.37 36.17
N ILE A 347 -3.04 11.27 36.75
CA ILE A 347 -4.32 11.19 37.45
C ILE A 347 -4.06 11.01 38.95
N GLU A 348 -4.50 11.96 39.76
CA GLU A 348 -4.40 11.91 41.22
C GLU A 348 -5.79 11.79 41.84
N ALA A 349 -5.96 10.86 42.78
CA ALA A 349 -7.24 10.70 43.47
C ALA A 349 -7.57 11.91 44.36
N ASP A 350 -8.80 12.44 44.26
CA ASP A 350 -9.29 13.61 45.00
C ASP A 350 -10.58 13.32 45.79
N GLY A 351 -10.60 12.15 46.46
CA GLY A 351 -11.67 11.71 47.36
C GLY A 351 -12.98 11.30 46.67
N ASP A 352 -14.00 10.98 47.47
CA ASP A 352 -15.33 10.62 46.99
C ASP A 352 -16.34 11.74 47.27
N GLU A 353 -17.28 11.96 46.36
CA GLU A 353 -18.37 12.93 46.52
C GLU A 353 -19.72 12.27 46.20
N THR A 354 -20.75 12.56 47.00
CA THR A 354 -22.11 12.06 46.77
C THR A 354 -22.96 13.14 46.12
N VAL A 355 -23.43 12.91 44.91
CA VAL A 355 -24.26 13.84 44.14
C VAL A 355 -25.56 13.13 43.76
N GLU A 356 -26.70 13.70 44.15
CA GLU A 356 -28.05 13.18 43.83
C GLU A 356 -28.27 11.67 44.13
N GLY A 357 -27.67 11.18 45.21
CA GLY A 357 -27.81 9.78 45.65
C GLY A 357 -26.88 8.79 44.93
N GLN A 358 -25.97 9.28 44.09
CA GLN A 358 -24.90 8.51 43.45
C GLN A 358 -23.55 8.86 44.07
N VAL A 359 -22.65 7.88 44.21
CA VAL A 359 -21.29 8.07 44.74
C VAL A 359 -20.30 8.18 43.58
N LEU A 360 -19.60 9.31 43.51
CA LEU A 360 -18.58 9.61 42.52
C LEU A 360 -17.19 9.55 43.17
N ALA A 361 -16.25 8.83 42.55
CA ALA A 361 -14.82 8.96 42.87
C ALA A 361 -14.23 10.11 42.07
N ARG A 362 -13.61 11.10 42.71
CA ARG A 362 -13.02 12.27 42.04
C ARG A 362 -11.54 12.09 41.78
N PHE A 363 -11.08 12.72 40.72
CA PHE A 363 -9.71 12.71 40.27
C PHE A 363 -9.30 14.08 39.76
N ARG A 364 -8.06 14.47 40.06
CA ARG A 364 -7.39 15.59 39.41
C ARG A 364 -6.58 15.06 38.23
N VAL A 365 -6.79 15.65 37.07
CA VAL A 365 -6.15 15.26 35.82
C VAL A 365 -5.22 16.38 35.40
N SER A 366 -3.94 16.07 35.18
CA SER A 366 -2.90 17.05 34.84
C SER A 366 -1.95 16.48 33.77
N LEU A 367 -1.34 17.34 32.97
CA LEU A 367 -0.35 16.88 31.98
C LEU A 367 0.94 16.41 32.68
N PRO A 368 1.70 15.47 32.09
CA PRO A 368 3.01 15.11 32.61
C PRO A 368 3.91 16.36 32.59
N PRO A 369 4.65 16.67 33.67
CA PRO A 369 5.55 17.81 33.68
C PRO A 369 6.66 17.59 32.65
N VAL A 370 6.81 18.54 31.72
CA VAL A 370 7.97 18.62 30.81
C VAL A 370 9.11 19.28 31.58
N GLU A 371 10.32 18.74 31.42
CA GLU A 371 11.50 19.19 32.17
C GLU A 371 11.76 20.69 31.96
N GLY A 372 11.53 21.49 33.01
CA GLY A 372 11.82 22.93 33.03
C GLY A 372 10.61 23.87 33.14
N ASP A 373 9.37 23.37 33.11
CA ASP A 373 8.19 24.25 33.11
C ASP A 373 7.44 24.29 34.45
N GLN A 374 6.76 25.41 34.75
CA GLN A 374 5.96 25.54 35.98
C GLN A 374 4.61 24.81 35.86
N ALA A 375 4.11 24.37 37.03
CA ALA A 375 3.08 23.35 37.19
C ALA A 375 1.89 23.42 36.20
N PRO A 376 1.49 22.29 35.59
CA PRO A 376 0.44 22.25 34.57
C PRO A 376 -0.94 22.62 35.14
N SER A 377 -1.77 23.24 34.30
CA SER A 377 -3.19 23.45 34.58
C SER A 377 -3.89 22.09 34.80
N SER A 378 -4.63 21.99 35.92
CA SER A 378 -5.29 20.75 36.32
C SER A 378 -6.81 20.85 36.20
N LEU A 379 -7.45 19.78 35.73
CA LEU A 379 -8.89 19.64 35.58
C LEU A 379 -9.43 18.69 36.66
N LEU A 380 -10.64 18.93 37.17
CA LEU A 380 -11.33 18.03 38.10
C LEU A 380 -12.31 17.13 37.33
N ALA A 381 -12.15 15.81 37.48
CA ALA A 381 -12.96 14.76 36.85
C ALA A 381 -13.50 13.77 37.90
N GLY A 382 -14.48 12.94 37.54
CA GLY A 382 -15.08 11.98 38.47
C GLY A 382 -15.73 10.78 37.78
N VAL A 383 -15.82 9.65 38.48
CA VAL A 383 -16.35 8.37 37.97
C VAL A 383 -17.42 7.82 38.90
N ASN A 384 -18.57 7.43 38.34
CA ASN A 384 -19.66 6.84 39.10
C ASN A 384 -19.37 5.39 39.50
N LYS A 385 -19.40 5.09 40.81
CA LYS A 385 -19.00 3.78 41.37
C LYS A 385 -19.97 2.63 41.06
N VAL A 386 -21.19 2.93 40.61
CA VAL A 386 -22.24 1.93 40.33
C VAL A 386 -22.40 1.72 38.83
N THR A 387 -22.38 2.80 38.03
CA THR A 387 -22.57 2.75 36.58
C THR A 387 -21.27 2.71 35.79
N GLY A 388 -20.17 3.23 36.35
CA GLY A 388 -18.88 3.34 35.69
C GLY A 388 -18.78 4.46 34.65
N GLU A 389 -19.68 5.44 34.69
CA GLU A 389 -19.69 6.62 33.81
C GLU A 389 -18.70 7.71 34.29
N VAL A 390 -18.04 8.42 33.36
CA VAL A 390 -17.02 9.45 33.64
C VAL A 390 -17.58 10.85 33.38
N LEU A 391 -17.36 11.78 34.32
CA LEU A 391 -17.88 13.15 34.35
C LEU A 391 -16.74 14.15 34.54
N ALA A 392 -16.86 15.35 33.97
CA ALA A 392 -15.98 16.49 34.23
C ALA A 392 -16.72 17.58 34.99
N TYR A 393 -16.00 18.28 35.88
CA TYR A 393 -16.56 19.35 36.68
C TYR A 393 -16.46 20.71 35.97
N ASP A 394 -17.61 21.34 35.70
CA ASP A 394 -17.69 22.67 35.13
C ASP A 394 -17.74 23.72 36.26
N ALA A 395 -16.60 24.36 36.52
CA ALA A 395 -16.47 25.37 37.57
C ALA A 395 -17.33 26.63 37.34
N THR A 396 -17.75 26.92 36.10
CA THR A 396 -18.58 28.09 35.78
C THR A 396 -20.05 27.86 36.09
N LYS A 397 -20.51 26.60 36.00
CA LYS A 397 -21.89 26.19 36.29
C LYS A 397 -22.04 25.48 37.63
N ASN A 398 -20.93 25.21 38.32
CA ASN A 398 -20.87 24.45 39.57
C ASN A 398 -21.62 23.11 39.48
N ALA A 399 -21.41 22.39 38.38
CA ALA A 399 -22.15 21.17 38.07
C ALA A 399 -21.24 20.13 37.39
N TRP A 400 -21.58 18.86 37.58
CA TRP A 400 -20.93 17.74 36.91
C TRP A 400 -21.60 17.49 35.56
N ASN A 401 -20.81 17.52 34.49
CA ASN A 401 -21.29 17.27 33.14
C ASN A 401 -20.55 16.05 32.54
N PRO A 402 -21.14 15.35 31.56
CA PRO A 402 -20.38 14.41 30.74
C PRO A 402 -19.18 15.15 30.13
N ALA A 403 -17.98 14.58 30.23
CA ALA A 403 -16.73 15.29 29.95
C ALA A 403 -16.71 15.98 28.58
N ALA A 404 -16.61 17.32 28.56
CA ALA A 404 -16.36 18.12 27.36
C ALA A 404 -14.95 18.75 27.46
N LEU A 405 -14.10 18.53 26.46
CA LEU A 405 -12.65 18.81 26.46
C LEU A 405 -12.34 20.29 26.14
N HIS A 406 -11.54 20.98 26.96
CA HIS A 406 -10.81 22.21 26.58
C HIS A 406 -9.30 21.88 26.55
N TYR A 407 -8.64 22.10 25.41
CA TYR A 407 -7.22 21.73 25.21
C TYR A 407 -6.28 22.93 25.38
N SER A 408 -5.04 22.72 25.87
CA SER A 408 -3.92 23.67 25.67
C SER A 408 -3.47 23.66 24.20
N GLU A 409 -2.69 24.66 23.74
CA GLU A 409 -2.23 24.73 22.33
C GLU A 409 -1.50 23.45 21.91
N GLU A 410 -0.49 23.03 22.68
CA GLU A 410 0.23 21.77 22.45
C GLU A 410 -0.68 20.55 22.56
N ALA A 411 -1.58 20.49 23.55
CA ALA A 411 -2.49 19.35 23.70
C ALA A 411 -3.51 19.28 22.56
N TYR A 412 -3.94 20.42 22.02
CA TYR A 412 -4.86 20.48 20.89
C TYR A 412 -4.16 20.04 19.60
N ILE A 413 -2.92 20.50 19.38
CA ILE A 413 -2.07 20.02 18.27
C ILE A 413 -1.88 18.50 18.36
N GLN A 414 -1.54 18.01 19.54
CA GLN A 414 -1.38 16.58 19.79
C GLN A 414 -2.67 15.82 19.49
N ALA A 415 -3.82 16.33 19.93
CA ALA A 415 -5.11 15.70 19.66
C ALA A 415 -5.46 15.69 18.16
N VAL A 416 -5.16 16.73 17.40
CA VAL A 416 -5.33 16.76 15.93
C VAL A 416 -4.38 15.76 15.26
N LEU A 417 -3.10 15.75 15.62
CA LEU A 417 -2.09 14.89 15.00
C LEU A 417 -2.25 13.41 15.38
N GLN A 418 -2.82 13.11 16.54
CA GLN A 418 -3.16 11.76 16.97
C GLN A 418 -4.48 11.27 16.35
N SER A 419 -5.39 12.18 15.99
CA SER A 419 -6.63 11.81 15.29
C SER A 419 -6.43 11.55 13.80
N ALA A 420 -5.32 12.02 13.24
CA ALA A 420 -4.92 11.75 11.87
C ALA A 420 -4.63 10.25 11.69
N THR A 421 -5.41 9.58 10.85
CA THR A 421 -5.19 8.19 10.45
C THR A 421 -5.10 8.09 8.94
N PHE A 422 -4.34 7.10 8.50
CA PHE A 422 -4.21 6.76 7.09
C PHE A 422 -4.40 5.27 6.92
N GLU A 423 -5.54 4.91 6.33
CA GLU A 423 -5.97 3.53 6.16
C GLU A 423 -6.56 3.38 4.76
N ASP A 424 -6.15 2.35 4.02
CA ASP A 424 -6.63 2.05 2.67
C ASP A 424 -6.61 3.25 1.71
N GLY A 425 -5.53 4.04 1.75
CA GLY A 425 -5.37 5.21 0.89
C GLY A 425 -6.27 6.40 1.23
N THR A 426 -7.06 6.29 2.31
CA THR A 426 -7.90 7.35 2.83
C THR A 426 -7.25 7.98 4.03
N VAL A 427 -7.02 9.28 3.96
CA VAL A 427 -6.65 10.04 5.14
C VAL A 427 -7.91 10.47 5.87
N SER A 428 -7.89 10.35 7.18
CA SER A 428 -8.95 10.83 8.05
C SER A 428 -8.33 11.69 9.14
N VAL A 429 -8.83 12.91 9.34
CA VAL A 429 -8.38 13.78 10.43
C VAL A 429 -9.60 14.31 11.15
N THR A 430 -9.59 14.25 12.48
CA THR A 430 -10.68 14.79 13.30
C THR A 430 -10.21 16.06 13.98
N ILE A 431 -10.92 17.16 13.75
CA ILE A 431 -10.67 18.42 14.45
C ILE A 431 -11.33 18.32 15.82
N PRO A 432 -10.59 18.28 16.93
CA PRO A 432 -11.17 18.16 18.26
C PRO A 432 -12.02 19.39 18.61
N GLN A 433 -13.00 19.23 19.48
CA GLN A 433 -13.68 20.39 20.07
C GLN A 433 -12.80 21.05 21.14
N GLY A 434 -13.04 22.33 21.41
CA GLY A 434 -12.35 23.06 22.49
C GLY A 434 -11.05 23.71 22.06
N MET A 435 -10.98 24.17 20.79
CA MET A 435 -9.86 24.98 20.30
C MET A 435 -9.75 26.29 21.10
N PRO A 436 -8.53 26.75 21.44
CA PRO A 436 -8.34 28.04 22.12
C PRO A 436 -8.86 29.22 21.29
N GLU A 437 -9.70 30.08 21.87
CA GLU A 437 -10.44 31.15 21.17
C GLU A 437 -9.56 32.22 20.48
N ARG A 438 -8.23 32.25 20.73
CA ARG A 438 -7.30 33.28 20.23
C ARG A 438 -6.51 32.89 18.98
N TYR A 439 -6.71 31.68 18.45
CA TYR A 439 -5.92 31.14 17.35
C TYR A 439 -6.80 30.66 16.21
N ALA A 440 -6.25 30.68 15.01
CA ALA A 440 -6.80 30.02 13.84
C ALA A 440 -5.95 28.79 13.50
N LEU A 441 -6.61 27.75 12.98
CA LEU A 441 -5.99 26.49 12.60
C LEU A 441 -5.71 26.50 11.11
N SER A 442 -4.46 26.29 10.73
CA SER A 442 -4.09 25.91 9.38
C SER A 442 -3.50 24.50 9.41
N MET A 443 -3.90 23.68 8.46
CA MET A 443 -3.46 22.29 8.37
C MET A 443 -3.30 21.91 6.92
N GLU A 444 -2.19 21.25 6.61
CA GLU A 444 -1.91 20.69 5.31
C GLU A 444 -1.54 19.21 5.47
N VAL A 445 -2.08 18.37 4.60
CA VAL A 445 -1.83 16.94 4.62
C VAL A 445 -1.25 16.50 3.28
N ARG A 446 -0.03 15.96 3.31
CA ARG A 446 0.71 15.51 2.11
C ARG A 446 1.09 14.04 2.19
N GLY A 447 1.02 13.34 1.07
CA GLY A 447 1.55 11.99 0.91
C GLY A 447 2.56 11.91 -0.23
N LEU A 448 3.73 11.34 0.02
CA LEU A 448 4.77 11.04 -0.96
C LEU A 448 4.77 9.53 -1.23
N MET A 449 4.29 9.13 -2.40
CA MET A 449 4.29 7.74 -2.84
C MET A 449 5.51 7.48 -3.72
N PRO A 450 6.44 6.59 -3.33
CA PRO A 450 7.54 6.21 -4.19
C PRO A 450 7.02 5.38 -5.37
N LEU A 451 7.51 5.72 -6.55
CA LEU A 451 7.19 5.08 -7.81
C LEU A 451 8.23 3.99 -8.15
N PRO A 452 7.86 2.99 -8.98
CA PRO A 452 8.75 1.86 -9.28
C PRO A 452 10.08 2.23 -9.98
N ASP A 453 10.19 3.43 -10.54
CA ASP A 453 11.39 3.99 -11.15
C ASP A 453 12.31 4.73 -10.14
N GLY A 454 11.94 4.75 -8.85
CA GLY A 454 12.69 5.43 -7.80
C GLY A 454 12.30 6.90 -7.59
N SER A 455 11.36 7.39 -8.38
CA SER A 455 10.81 8.75 -8.32
C SER A 455 9.65 8.81 -7.29
N HIS A 456 9.06 9.98 -7.01
CA HIS A 456 8.00 10.11 -5.99
C HIS A 456 6.82 10.93 -6.50
N MET A 457 5.60 10.44 -6.25
CA MET A 457 4.36 11.17 -6.48
C MET A 457 3.91 11.87 -5.19
N SER A 458 3.71 13.19 -5.24
CA SER A 458 3.13 13.98 -4.15
C SER A 458 1.62 14.13 -4.32
N LEU A 459 0.85 13.83 -3.27
CA LEU A 459 -0.58 14.05 -3.19
C LEU A 459 -0.94 14.92 -1.99
N HIS A 460 -2.01 15.71 -2.12
CA HIS A 460 -2.55 16.54 -1.06
C HIS A 460 -3.98 16.07 -0.74
N ALA A 461 -4.40 16.24 0.51
CA ALA A 461 -5.78 16.03 0.93
C ALA A 461 -6.36 17.29 1.57
N PHE A 462 -7.69 17.37 1.52
CA PHE A 462 -8.49 18.45 2.08
C PHE A 462 -8.10 19.79 1.48
N GLU A 463 -7.83 19.80 0.18
CA GLU A 463 -7.31 20.99 -0.52
C GLU A 463 -8.22 22.19 -0.31
N GLN A 464 -9.53 22.01 -0.43
CA GLN A 464 -10.49 23.11 -0.28
C GLN A 464 -10.52 23.66 1.15
N GLU A 465 -10.56 22.81 2.16
CA GLU A 465 -10.56 23.24 3.57
C GLU A 465 -9.23 23.84 4.03
N SER A 466 -8.12 23.31 3.50
CA SER A 466 -6.77 23.85 3.72
C SER A 466 -6.62 25.23 3.07
N LEU A 467 -7.16 25.41 1.86
CA LEU A 467 -7.17 26.68 1.15
C LEU A 467 -7.99 27.72 1.93
N ASP A 468 -9.22 27.39 2.31
CA ASP A 468 -10.13 28.37 2.92
C ASP A 468 -9.89 28.57 4.43
N ASN A 469 -8.91 27.86 5.03
CA ASN A 469 -8.68 27.75 6.48
C ASN A 469 -9.98 27.48 7.27
N ASN A 470 -10.89 26.70 6.68
CA ASN A 470 -12.26 26.51 7.18
C ASN A 470 -12.44 25.15 7.86
N TRP A 471 -11.65 24.93 8.91
CA TRP A 471 -11.68 23.72 9.72
C TRP A 471 -12.74 23.82 10.82
N VAL A 472 -13.77 22.96 10.74
CA VAL A 472 -14.89 22.96 11.69
C VAL A 472 -14.57 22.06 12.87
N GLN A 473 -14.59 22.63 14.08
CA GLN A 473 -14.38 21.88 15.32
C GLN A 473 -15.41 20.77 15.52
N GLY A 474 -14.96 19.60 15.96
CA GLY A 474 -15.75 18.38 16.14
C GLY A 474 -16.06 17.60 14.86
N LYS A 475 -15.62 18.09 13.69
CA LYS A 475 -15.83 17.41 12.41
C LYS A 475 -14.66 16.48 12.09
N THR A 476 -14.98 15.26 11.66
CA THR A 476 -14.02 14.36 11.03
C THR A 476 -14.04 14.56 9.52
N TYR A 477 -12.89 14.91 8.97
CA TYR A 477 -12.64 15.03 7.55
C TYR A 477 -12.06 13.71 7.06
N ARG A 478 -12.55 13.21 5.92
CA ARG A 478 -12.07 11.99 5.29
C ARG A 478 -11.96 12.21 3.81
N GLU A 479 -10.78 11.96 3.26
CA GLU A 479 -10.51 12.11 1.84
C GLU A 479 -9.67 10.94 1.36
N LYS A 480 -10.13 10.33 0.27
CA LYS A 480 -9.42 9.23 -0.36
C LYS A 480 -8.34 9.81 -1.26
N MET A 481 -7.11 9.86 -0.76
CA MET A 481 -5.95 10.32 -1.53
C MET A 481 -5.54 9.30 -2.59
N PHE A 482 -5.64 8.01 -2.26
CA PHE A 482 -5.19 6.94 -3.14
C PHE A 482 -6.32 5.96 -3.38
N ASP A 483 -6.65 5.72 -4.65
CA ASP A 483 -7.70 4.79 -5.04
C ASP A 483 -7.28 3.31 -4.98
N GLU A 484 -5.97 3.07 -4.97
CA GLU A 484 -5.31 1.77 -5.01
C GLU A 484 -4.50 1.47 -3.72
N THR A 485 -3.90 0.28 -3.64
CA THR A 485 -3.11 -0.15 -2.48
C THR A 485 -1.85 0.70 -2.39
N VAL A 486 -1.71 1.42 -1.29
CA VAL A 486 -0.60 2.34 -1.06
C VAL A 486 0.66 1.54 -0.68
N PRO A 487 1.82 1.73 -1.34
CA PRO A 487 3.07 1.09 -0.95
C PRO A 487 3.44 1.35 0.51
N ASP A 488 4.02 0.37 1.19
CA ASP A 488 4.46 0.50 2.60
C ASP A 488 5.52 1.60 2.78
N SER A 489 6.19 2.01 1.70
CA SER A 489 7.18 3.08 1.65
C SER A 489 6.58 4.47 1.35
N THR A 490 5.25 4.59 1.29
CA THR A 490 4.60 5.90 1.17
C THR A 490 4.77 6.70 2.46
N GLU A 491 5.43 7.83 2.36
CA GLU A 491 5.62 8.75 3.47
C GLU A 491 4.44 9.71 3.53
N LEU A 492 3.64 9.65 4.60
CA LEU A 492 2.63 10.65 4.87
C LEU A 492 3.19 11.69 5.84
N SER A 493 3.00 12.97 5.53
CA SER A 493 3.30 14.07 6.43
C SER A 493 2.06 14.91 6.68
N VAL A 494 1.76 15.15 7.95
CA VAL A 494 0.73 16.11 8.36
C VAL A 494 1.45 17.33 8.93
N TYR A 495 1.22 18.48 8.30
CA TYR A 495 1.69 19.78 8.76
C TYR A 495 0.55 20.51 9.44
N VAL A 496 0.72 20.88 10.71
CA VAL A 496 -0.27 21.67 11.44
C VAL A 496 0.42 22.94 11.93
N SER A 497 -0.19 24.09 11.65
CA SER A 497 0.26 25.38 12.14
C SER A 497 -0.87 26.16 12.78
N PHE A 498 -0.51 26.86 13.86
CA PHE A 498 -1.40 27.81 14.52
C PHE A 498 -0.88 29.19 14.24
N TYR A 499 -1.79 30.10 13.91
CA TYR A 499 -1.47 31.50 13.75
C TYR A 499 -2.47 32.36 14.53
N LYS A 500 -1.99 33.49 15.02
CA LYS A 500 -2.84 34.52 15.62
C LYS A 500 -3.36 35.41 14.50
N PRO A 501 -4.69 35.53 14.30
CA PRO A 501 -5.25 36.45 13.31
C PRO A 501 -4.77 37.90 13.52
N ASP A 502 -4.47 38.27 14.77
CA ASP A 502 -4.09 39.63 15.17
C ASP A 502 -2.57 39.90 15.15
N ALA A 503 -1.72 38.90 14.82
CA ALA A 503 -0.26 39.03 14.77
C ALA A 503 0.36 38.17 13.64
N PRO A 504 0.29 38.63 12.38
CA PRO A 504 0.81 37.89 11.22
C PRO A 504 2.34 37.72 11.32
N GLY A 505 2.82 36.48 11.22
CA GLY A 505 4.25 36.12 11.28
C GLY A 505 4.67 35.28 12.48
N GLU A 506 3.88 35.23 13.56
CA GLU A 506 4.07 34.23 14.64
C GLU A 506 3.37 32.92 14.25
N HIS A 507 4.11 32.03 13.58
CA HIS A 507 3.64 30.69 13.23
C HIS A 507 4.39 29.65 14.06
N THR A 508 3.66 28.91 14.89
CA THR A 508 4.18 27.69 15.52
C THR A 508 3.72 26.51 14.65
N GLY A 509 4.67 25.87 13.96
CA GLY A 509 4.43 24.75 13.05
C GLY A 509 5.00 23.45 13.60
N ILE A 510 4.21 22.38 13.58
CA ILE A 510 4.63 21.05 13.98
C ILE A 510 4.38 20.09 12.82
N VAL A 511 5.42 19.34 12.44
CA VAL A 511 5.35 18.35 11.37
C VAL A 511 5.43 16.95 11.97
N ARG A 512 4.52 16.07 11.57
CA ARG A 512 4.61 14.65 11.87
C ARG A 512 4.80 13.86 10.58
N TYR A 513 5.93 13.17 10.48
CA TYR A 513 6.20 12.18 9.44
C TYR A 513 5.74 10.80 9.93
N TRP A 514 4.92 10.14 9.13
CA TRP A 514 4.33 8.84 9.48
C TRP A 514 5.37 7.71 9.54
N ASP A 515 6.45 7.85 8.76
CA ASP A 515 7.64 7.00 8.74
C ASP A 515 8.45 7.09 10.05
N GLN A 516 8.77 8.31 10.50
CA GLN A 516 9.80 8.51 11.53
C GLN A 516 9.29 8.44 12.97
N LYS A 517 7.97 8.40 13.21
CA LYS A 517 7.30 8.31 14.53
C LYS A 517 7.74 9.32 15.61
N GLU A 518 8.70 10.19 15.34
CA GLU A 518 9.20 11.24 16.23
C GLU A 518 8.71 12.62 15.77
N TRP A 519 8.58 13.53 16.74
CA TRP A 519 8.10 14.89 16.52
C TRP A 519 9.28 15.79 16.13
N VAL A 520 9.15 16.52 15.03
CA VAL A 520 10.10 17.58 14.68
C VAL A 520 9.40 18.92 14.90
N PHE A 521 9.73 19.56 16.02
CA PHE A 521 9.32 20.92 16.30
C PHE A 521 10.22 21.85 15.49
N THR A 522 9.60 22.71 14.67
CA THR A 522 10.33 23.73 13.95
C THR A 522 9.85 25.09 14.42
N ASP A 523 10.76 25.87 15.02
CA ASP A 523 10.55 27.30 15.29
C ASP A 523 10.51 28.07 13.95
N GLY A 524 9.40 27.92 13.22
CA GLY A 524 9.11 28.63 11.98
C GLY A 524 10.04 28.30 10.78
N LYS A 525 10.86 27.24 10.83
CA LYS A 525 11.77 26.86 9.73
C LYS A 525 11.27 25.64 8.97
N PRO A 526 11.16 25.68 7.63
CA PRO A 526 10.62 24.56 6.84
C PRO A 526 11.56 23.34 6.83
N VAL A 527 10.98 22.14 6.96
CA VAL A 527 11.67 20.85 6.80
C VAL A 527 11.58 20.43 5.34
N VAL A 528 12.73 20.31 4.66
CA VAL A 528 12.82 19.84 3.27
C VAL A 528 12.81 18.30 3.27
N PRO A 529 11.90 17.62 2.53
CA PRO A 529 11.93 16.16 2.39
C PRO A 529 13.22 15.70 1.69
N VAL A 530 13.75 14.56 2.11
CA VAL A 530 15.11 14.06 1.83
C VAL A 530 15.35 13.67 0.35
N SER A 531 14.33 13.61 -0.52
CA SER A 531 14.45 13.00 -1.86
C SER A 531 14.99 13.89 -3.00
N LEU A 532 15.13 15.20 -2.83
CA LEU A 532 15.72 16.08 -3.87
C LEU A 532 17.26 16.14 -3.84
N SER A 533 17.90 15.41 -2.92
CA SER A 533 19.32 15.59 -2.60
C SER A 533 20.30 14.91 -3.57
N ASP A 534 19.86 13.93 -4.36
CA ASP A 534 20.75 13.11 -5.20
C ASP A 534 20.76 13.45 -6.70
N THR A 535 19.88 14.35 -7.18
CA THR A 535 19.87 14.74 -8.60
C THR A 535 20.96 15.77 -8.90
N VAL A 536 21.87 15.42 -9.82
CA VAL A 536 22.88 16.35 -10.34
C VAL A 536 22.29 17.11 -11.53
N VAL A 537 22.25 18.44 -11.43
CA VAL A 537 21.80 19.32 -12.50
C VAL A 537 22.99 20.05 -13.12
N GLN A 538 23.12 19.97 -14.45
CA GLN A 538 24.11 20.71 -15.22
C GLN A 538 23.42 21.72 -16.14
N VAL A 539 23.86 22.97 -16.07
CA VAL A 539 23.40 24.05 -16.95
C VAL A 539 24.45 24.29 -18.02
N THR A 540 24.05 24.19 -19.28
CA THR A 540 24.89 24.56 -20.43
C THR A 540 24.16 25.58 -21.27
N SER A 541 24.87 26.58 -21.80
CA SER A 541 24.25 27.62 -22.60
C SER A 541 25.13 28.00 -23.80
N GLU A 542 24.50 28.15 -24.95
CA GLU A 542 25.16 28.50 -26.21
C GLU A 542 24.47 29.72 -26.84
N GLN A 543 25.26 30.70 -27.26
CA GLN A 543 24.76 31.92 -27.90
C GLN A 543 24.55 31.68 -29.40
N VAL A 544 23.32 31.86 -29.89
CA VAL A 544 22.97 31.73 -31.30
C VAL A 544 22.62 33.13 -31.84
N GLY A 545 23.49 33.69 -32.68
CA GLY A 545 23.24 34.97 -33.36
C GLY A 545 23.19 36.22 -32.48
N GLY A 546 23.70 36.16 -31.23
CA GLY A 546 23.87 37.30 -30.33
C GLY A 546 22.59 37.90 -29.73
N LYS A 547 21.42 37.34 -30.03
CA LYS A 547 20.10 37.77 -29.52
C LYS A 547 19.31 36.68 -28.79
N THR A 548 19.73 35.42 -28.92
CA THR A 548 19.03 34.27 -28.35
C THR A 548 20.06 33.28 -27.82
N GLN A 549 19.85 32.79 -26.60
CA GLN A 549 20.68 31.80 -25.95
C GLN A 549 19.93 30.48 -25.87
N ASN A 550 20.48 29.41 -26.43
CA ASN A 550 19.94 28.06 -26.21
C ASN A 550 20.50 27.56 -24.88
N ALA A 551 19.62 27.40 -23.89
CA ALA A 551 19.95 26.79 -22.61
C ALA A 551 19.55 25.31 -22.63
N THR A 552 20.45 24.44 -22.17
CA THR A 552 20.18 23.03 -21.92
C THR A 552 20.45 22.70 -20.46
N LEU A 553 19.41 22.26 -19.76
CA LEU A 553 19.49 21.66 -18.43
C LEU A 553 19.57 20.15 -18.60
N THR A 554 20.60 19.53 -18.03
CA THR A 554 20.74 18.06 -17.97
C THR A 554 20.57 17.62 -16.53
N TYR A 555 19.57 16.79 -16.30
CA TYR A 555 19.28 16.18 -15.00
C TYR A 555 19.80 14.76 -15.01
N THR A 556 20.61 14.40 -14.01
CA THR A 556 21.14 13.04 -13.83
C THR A 556 20.66 12.52 -12.48
N GLU A 557 19.83 11.49 -12.52
CA GLU A 557 19.25 10.85 -11.32
C GLU A 557 20.22 9.83 -10.72
N ALA A 558 19.99 9.45 -9.46
CA ALA A 558 20.86 8.55 -8.70
C ALA A 558 21.06 7.16 -9.34
N ASP A 559 20.08 6.72 -10.12
CA ASP A 559 20.09 5.44 -10.82
C ASP A 559 20.71 5.50 -12.24
N GLY A 560 21.16 6.69 -12.65
CA GLY A 560 21.82 6.96 -13.92
C GLY A 560 20.88 7.35 -15.07
N HIS A 561 19.58 7.50 -14.84
CA HIS A 561 18.69 8.08 -15.85
C HIS A 561 19.03 9.55 -16.09
N VAL A 562 18.93 9.95 -17.36
CA VAL A 562 19.26 11.31 -17.79
C VAL A 562 18.14 11.83 -18.67
N PHE A 563 17.60 12.99 -18.32
CA PHE A 563 16.68 13.75 -19.18
C PHE A 563 17.16 15.19 -19.33
N ARG A 564 16.70 15.85 -20.40
CA ARG A 564 17.15 17.19 -20.78
C ARG A 564 15.98 18.11 -21.09
N LEU A 565 16.05 19.32 -20.53
CA LEU A 565 15.26 20.46 -20.97
C LEU A 565 16.11 21.34 -21.87
N GLN A 566 15.60 21.66 -23.05
CA GLN A 566 16.18 22.68 -23.92
C GLN A 566 15.18 23.81 -24.11
N ALA A 567 15.64 25.05 -24.02
CA ALA A 567 14.83 26.23 -24.28
C ALA A 567 15.69 27.34 -24.92
N ALA A 568 15.08 28.11 -25.81
CA ALA A 568 15.66 29.32 -26.36
C ALA A 568 15.24 30.51 -25.50
N LEU A 569 16.20 31.14 -24.83
CA LEU A 569 16.03 32.28 -23.95
C LEU A 569 16.43 33.59 -24.66
N PRO A 570 15.82 34.73 -24.31
CA PRO A 570 16.33 36.04 -24.71
C PRO A 570 17.80 36.23 -24.32
N SER A 571 18.57 37.02 -25.08
CA SER A 571 20.01 37.22 -24.84
C SER A 571 20.36 37.85 -23.48
N ASP A 572 19.43 38.59 -22.88
CA ASP A 572 19.56 39.20 -21.55
C ASP A 572 19.15 38.26 -20.42
N TRP A 573 18.71 37.03 -20.73
CA TRP A 573 18.30 36.03 -19.74
C TRP A 573 19.41 35.00 -19.53
N SER A 574 19.48 34.44 -18.32
CA SER A 574 20.40 33.34 -17.99
C SER A 574 19.81 32.37 -16.97
N LEU A 575 20.25 31.12 -17.01
CA LEU A 575 19.93 30.10 -16.00
C LEU A 575 21.13 29.88 -15.09
N ARG A 576 20.91 29.89 -13.77
CA ARG A 576 21.96 29.70 -12.77
C ARG A 576 21.51 28.65 -11.74
N LEU A 577 22.45 27.81 -11.29
CA LEU A 577 22.20 26.88 -10.19
C LEU A 577 22.12 27.65 -8.87
N MET A 578 21.11 27.34 -8.07
CA MET A 578 20.92 27.93 -6.75
C MET A 578 21.78 27.20 -5.71
N SER A 579 22.35 27.96 -4.77
CA SER A 579 23.04 27.39 -3.60
C SER A 579 22.06 26.61 -2.71
N ALA A 580 22.56 25.71 -1.86
CA ALA A 580 21.71 24.88 -1.00
C ALA A 580 20.80 25.73 -0.09
N ASP A 581 21.32 26.88 0.33
CA ASP A 581 20.72 27.87 1.21
C ASP A 581 19.63 28.70 0.51
N GLU A 582 19.70 28.82 -0.82
CA GLU A 582 18.72 29.54 -1.65
C GLU A 582 17.58 28.65 -2.17
N ARG A 583 17.77 27.31 -2.20
CA ARG A 583 16.84 26.37 -2.87
C ARG A 583 15.42 26.39 -2.28
N GLY A 584 15.25 26.55 -0.96
CA GLY A 584 13.92 26.58 -0.34
C GLY A 584 13.00 25.43 -0.82
N PHE A 585 11.73 25.71 -1.10
CA PHE A 585 10.78 24.76 -1.73
C PHE A 585 10.86 24.72 -3.27
N TYR A 586 11.69 25.55 -3.89
CA TYR A 586 11.71 25.75 -5.34
C TYR A 586 12.85 24.94 -5.99
N GLY A 587 12.70 24.57 -7.26
CA GLY A 587 13.67 23.75 -7.98
C GLY A 587 15.09 24.35 -8.02
N PRO A 588 16.12 23.56 -8.35
CA PRO A 588 17.53 23.95 -8.18
C PRO A 588 18.04 25.02 -9.17
N VAL A 589 17.20 25.52 -10.08
CA VAL A 589 17.59 26.41 -11.18
C VAL A 589 16.77 27.70 -11.11
N ALA A 590 17.47 28.84 -11.03
CA ALA A 590 16.86 30.16 -11.09
C ALA A 590 17.01 30.79 -12.48
N VAL A 591 15.99 31.56 -12.88
CA VAL A 591 15.95 32.36 -14.10
C VAL A 591 16.32 33.79 -13.76
N TYR A 592 17.29 34.35 -14.48
CA TYR A 592 17.77 35.71 -14.30
C TYR A 592 17.57 36.54 -15.56
N ARG A 593 17.28 37.82 -15.38
CA ARG A 593 17.38 38.86 -16.40
C ARG A 593 18.47 39.85 -15.98
N GLY A 594 19.61 39.83 -16.68
CA GLY A 594 20.83 40.47 -16.18
C GLY A 594 21.27 39.84 -14.85
N GLU A 595 21.25 40.64 -13.77
CA GLU A 595 21.55 40.21 -12.40
C GLU A 595 20.30 40.05 -11.52
N GLU A 596 19.11 40.38 -12.04
CA GLU A 596 17.86 40.26 -11.30
C GLU A 596 17.27 38.85 -11.46
N ARG A 597 16.93 38.20 -10.34
CA ARG A 597 16.22 36.92 -10.36
C ARG A 597 14.76 37.16 -10.71
N ILE A 598 14.34 36.64 -11.85
CA ILE A 598 12.99 36.81 -12.38
C ILE A 598 12.15 35.55 -12.33
N GLY A 599 12.69 34.41 -11.91
CA GLY A 599 11.92 33.18 -11.83
C GLY A 599 12.71 31.95 -11.40
N VAL A 600 12.05 30.81 -11.43
CA VAL A 600 12.59 29.50 -11.04
C VAL A 600 12.10 28.41 -12.00
N ILE A 601 12.92 27.37 -12.17
CA ILE A 601 12.59 26.18 -12.94
C ILE A 601 12.55 24.98 -11.99
N SER A 602 11.39 24.33 -11.97
CA SER A 602 11.13 23.12 -11.19
C SER A 602 10.73 21.98 -12.11
N TYR A 603 10.92 20.74 -11.65
CA TYR A 603 10.48 19.55 -12.37
C TYR A 603 9.93 18.52 -11.38
N SER A 604 9.06 17.63 -11.84
CA SER A 604 8.60 16.48 -11.08
C SER A 604 8.01 15.40 -12.00
N ASP A 605 7.52 14.33 -11.40
CA ASP A 605 6.99 13.16 -12.08
C ASP A 605 5.47 13.22 -12.16
N PHE A 606 4.88 12.53 -13.14
CA PHE A 606 3.43 12.36 -13.19
C PHE A 606 3.02 10.97 -13.67
N GLU A 607 1.84 10.54 -13.22
CA GLU A 607 1.21 9.29 -13.65
C GLU A 607 0.01 9.54 -14.57
N ILE A 608 -0.28 8.56 -15.42
CA ILE A 608 -1.43 8.56 -16.32
C ILE A 608 -2.49 7.60 -15.76
N TYR A 609 -3.66 8.13 -15.39
CA TYR A 609 -4.73 7.38 -14.72
C TYR A 609 -5.67 6.64 -15.67
N GLU A 610 -6.31 5.56 -15.18
CA GLU A 610 -7.42 4.91 -15.90
C GLU A 610 -8.64 5.85 -15.96
N GLY A 611 -9.02 6.25 -17.17
CA GLY A 611 -10.13 7.19 -17.41
C GLY A 611 -9.71 8.50 -18.08
N THR A 612 -8.40 8.74 -18.22
CA THR A 612 -7.88 9.88 -18.98
C THR A 612 -8.20 9.76 -20.47
N THR A 613 -8.83 10.80 -21.03
CA THR A 613 -9.10 10.95 -22.46
C THR A 613 -8.12 11.96 -23.06
N GLU A 614 -7.93 11.93 -24.38
CA GLU A 614 -7.09 12.94 -25.05
C GLU A 614 -7.52 14.38 -24.71
N ASP A 615 -8.83 14.61 -24.58
CA ASP A 615 -9.42 15.93 -24.31
C ASP A 615 -9.23 16.45 -22.88
N ASN A 616 -8.80 15.62 -21.91
CA ASN A 616 -8.58 16.04 -20.52
C ASN A 616 -7.20 15.67 -19.96
N PHE A 617 -6.38 14.97 -20.73
CA PHE A 617 -5.06 14.48 -20.35
C PHE A 617 -4.17 15.56 -19.77
N TYR A 618 -3.97 16.62 -20.55
CA TYR A 618 -3.17 17.77 -20.19
C TYR A 618 -3.73 18.55 -18.96
N ARG A 619 -5.06 18.56 -18.74
CA ARG A 619 -5.67 19.14 -17.52
C ARG A 619 -5.34 18.32 -16.30
N MET A 620 -5.31 16.99 -16.41
CA MET A 620 -4.96 16.11 -15.31
C MET A 620 -3.47 16.17 -14.96
N VAL A 621 -2.59 16.22 -15.97
CA VAL A 621 -1.14 16.36 -15.76
C VAL A 621 -0.81 17.69 -15.06
N TYR A 622 -1.52 18.76 -15.42
CA TYR A 622 -1.23 20.11 -14.90
C TYR A 622 -2.05 20.52 -13.64
N ASN A 623 -3.19 19.89 -13.34
CA ASN A 623 -3.95 20.21 -12.13
C ASN A 623 -3.36 19.63 -10.84
N ARG A 624 -2.47 18.64 -10.92
CA ARG A 624 -1.76 18.08 -9.76
C ARG A 624 -0.42 18.76 -9.44
N LEU A 625 -0.15 19.89 -10.09
CA LEU A 625 1.10 20.64 -9.94
C LEU A 625 1.12 21.48 -8.65
N MET A 626 1.15 20.87 -7.47
CA MET A 626 1.47 21.63 -6.25
C MET A 626 2.98 21.66 -6.05
N LEU A 627 3.62 22.78 -6.42
CA LEU A 627 4.94 23.10 -5.91
C LEU A 627 4.76 23.54 -4.45
N GLY A 628 5.09 22.64 -3.52
CA GLY A 628 4.98 22.79 -2.06
C GLY A 628 4.42 24.12 -1.54
N SER A 629 3.18 24.10 -1.05
CA SER A 629 2.50 25.13 -0.21
C SER A 629 2.43 26.59 -0.69
N MET A 630 3.13 27.03 -1.73
CA MET A 630 3.20 28.47 -2.05
C MET A 630 2.87 28.85 -3.51
N ALA A 631 2.81 27.89 -4.45
CA ALA A 631 2.42 28.16 -5.84
C ALA A 631 1.44 27.12 -6.38
N ASN A 632 0.28 27.58 -6.81
CA ASN A 632 -0.82 26.84 -7.45
C ASN A 632 -1.05 27.41 -8.86
N TRP A 633 -1.97 26.86 -9.67
CA TRP A 633 -2.21 27.36 -11.05
C TRP A 633 -3.70 27.56 -11.29
N ASP A 634 -4.03 28.51 -12.16
CA ASP A 634 -5.39 28.60 -12.67
C ASP A 634 -5.66 27.41 -13.62
N ASN A 635 -6.89 26.88 -13.62
CA ASN A 635 -7.32 25.82 -14.54
C ASN A 635 -7.32 26.30 -16.02
N GLU A 636 -7.02 27.58 -16.26
CA GLU A 636 -6.84 28.20 -17.56
C GLU A 636 -5.36 28.18 -18.00
N TYR A 637 -5.05 27.32 -18.97
CA TYR A 637 -3.75 27.31 -19.64
C TYR A 637 -3.95 27.10 -21.16
N THR A 638 -2.98 27.55 -21.94
CA THR A 638 -3.05 27.57 -23.40
C THR A 638 -1.94 26.69 -23.99
N PRO A 639 -2.27 25.52 -24.59
CA PRO A 639 -1.29 24.71 -25.29
C PRO A 639 -0.64 25.49 -26.43
N VAL A 640 0.69 25.47 -26.45
CA VAL A 640 1.54 26.18 -27.43
C VAL A 640 2.18 25.19 -28.41
N ASN A 641 2.55 24.00 -27.93
CA ASN A 641 3.08 22.91 -28.74
C ASN A 641 2.58 21.57 -28.19
N GLN A 642 2.16 20.64 -29.05
CA GLN A 642 1.65 19.33 -28.63
C GLN A 642 1.97 18.25 -29.67
N THR A 643 2.45 17.11 -29.20
CA THR A 643 2.66 15.87 -29.94
C THR A 643 1.95 14.72 -29.24
N ASP A 644 2.09 13.48 -29.74
CA ASP A 644 1.53 12.29 -29.10
C ASP A 644 2.09 12.04 -27.68
N THR A 645 3.32 12.50 -27.42
CA THR A 645 4.04 12.24 -26.16
C THR A 645 4.51 13.47 -25.42
N THR A 646 4.39 14.67 -25.99
CA THR A 646 4.80 15.92 -25.34
C THR A 646 3.76 17.02 -25.46
N CYS A 647 3.72 17.92 -24.48
CA CYS A 647 2.97 19.16 -24.57
C CYS A 647 3.70 20.28 -23.86
N THR A 648 3.57 21.50 -24.35
CA THR A 648 3.99 22.72 -23.68
C THR A 648 2.84 23.71 -23.71
N ALA A 649 2.54 24.33 -22.58
CA ALA A 649 1.46 25.30 -22.41
C ALA A 649 1.93 26.53 -21.64
N THR A 650 1.33 27.67 -21.91
CA THR A 650 1.46 28.88 -21.08
C THR A 650 0.29 28.96 -20.11
N CYS A 651 0.55 29.43 -18.90
CA CYS A 651 -0.43 29.48 -17.81
C CYS A 651 -0.20 30.69 -16.91
N ARG A 652 -1.12 30.91 -15.96
CA ARG A 652 -0.91 31.81 -14.83
C ARG A 652 -0.67 31.00 -13.57
N VAL A 653 0.44 31.28 -12.89
CA VAL A 653 0.74 30.77 -11.56
C VAL A 653 -0.02 31.64 -10.58
N TYR A 654 -0.75 31.05 -9.66
CA TYR A 654 -1.42 31.74 -8.56
C TYR A 654 -0.61 31.51 -7.28
N HIS A 655 -0.33 32.60 -6.58
CA HIS A 655 0.36 32.63 -5.30
C HIS A 655 -0.57 33.14 -4.21
N ARG A 656 -0.44 32.60 -2.99
CA ARG A 656 -1.19 33.04 -1.80
C ARG A 656 -0.19 33.37 -0.68
N GLU A 657 -0.32 34.55 -0.08
CA GLU A 657 0.47 34.88 1.11
C GLU A 657 0.04 33.99 2.28
N GLY A 658 0.99 33.58 3.12
CA GLY A 658 0.74 32.66 4.24
C GLY A 658 -0.07 33.26 5.40
N ASP A 659 -0.64 34.45 5.24
CA ASP A 659 -1.48 35.10 6.22
C ASP A 659 -2.97 35.06 5.82
N ALA A 660 -3.85 35.21 6.81
CA ALA A 660 -5.30 35.11 6.64
C ALA A 660 -5.92 36.27 5.83
N SER A 661 -5.10 37.13 5.21
CA SER A 661 -5.59 38.25 4.39
C SER A 661 -6.09 37.80 3.01
N GLY A 662 -5.67 36.62 2.56
CA GLY A 662 -6.22 35.98 1.34
C GLY A 662 -5.90 36.72 0.05
N GLU A 663 -4.89 37.60 0.01
CA GLU A 663 -4.51 38.28 -1.22
C GLU A 663 -3.85 37.28 -2.19
N VAL A 664 -4.47 37.14 -3.36
CA VAL A 664 -4.07 36.23 -4.42
C VAL A 664 -3.45 37.05 -5.54
N TRP A 665 -2.17 36.81 -5.85
CA TRP A 665 -1.52 37.40 -7.01
C TRP A 665 -1.14 36.32 -8.02
N TYR A 666 -0.97 36.74 -9.28
CA TYR A 666 -0.75 35.82 -10.38
C TYR A 666 0.51 36.16 -11.15
N SER A 667 1.39 35.19 -11.35
CA SER A 667 2.62 35.35 -12.11
C SER A 667 2.57 34.55 -13.44
N PRO A 668 3.30 34.94 -14.49
CA PRO A 668 3.37 34.17 -15.73
C PRO A 668 4.07 32.82 -15.55
N GLY A 669 3.52 31.76 -16.15
CA GLY A 669 4.09 30.42 -16.07
C GLY A 669 4.18 29.69 -17.41
N ILE A 670 5.10 28.73 -17.50
CA ILE A 670 5.22 27.79 -18.61
C ILE A 670 5.26 26.37 -18.06
N LEU A 671 4.43 25.49 -18.62
CA LEU A 671 4.33 24.08 -18.26
C LEU A 671 4.73 23.23 -19.45
N ALA A 672 5.52 22.18 -19.24
CA ALA A 672 5.87 21.23 -20.28
C ALA A 672 5.90 19.80 -19.73
N TYR A 673 5.34 18.81 -20.44
CA TYR A 673 5.43 17.39 -20.07
C TYR A 673 5.95 16.51 -21.19
N ASN A 674 6.45 15.34 -20.81
CA ASN A 674 6.75 14.22 -21.70
C ASN A 674 6.24 12.90 -21.09
N THR A 675 5.34 12.20 -21.80
CA THR A 675 4.68 10.96 -21.35
C THR A 675 5.54 9.70 -21.51
N ASP A 676 6.55 9.73 -22.38
CA ASP A 676 7.54 8.66 -22.45
C ASP A 676 8.49 8.71 -21.26
N LEU A 677 8.77 9.92 -20.77
CA LEU A 677 9.60 10.16 -19.59
C LEU A 677 8.81 10.09 -18.28
N LEU A 678 7.48 10.30 -18.33
CA LEU A 678 6.63 10.55 -17.15
C LEU A 678 7.13 11.73 -16.31
N ARG A 679 7.71 12.75 -16.98
CA ARG A 679 8.27 13.95 -16.35
C ARG A 679 7.57 15.22 -16.85
N TYR A 680 7.41 16.19 -15.96
CA TYR A 680 7.01 17.55 -16.32
C TYR A 680 7.96 18.60 -15.75
N ILE A 681 7.92 19.78 -16.34
CA ILE A 681 8.72 20.94 -15.99
C ILE A 681 7.81 22.16 -15.88
N VAL A 682 8.18 23.02 -14.94
CA VAL A 682 7.50 24.25 -14.60
C VAL A 682 8.51 25.38 -14.62
N ILE A 683 8.17 26.47 -15.30
CA ILE A 683 8.89 27.74 -15.23
C ILE A 683 7.93 28.76 -14.62
N ASP A 684 8.22 29.24 -13.42
CA ASP A 684 7.49 30.33 -12.75
C ASP A 684 8.30 31.62 -12.86
N LEU A 685 7.69 32.67 -13.40
CA LEU A 685 8.30 33.97 -13.61
C LEU A 685 7.57 35.01 -12.76
N ALA A 686 8.31 35.88 -12.06
CA ALA A 686 7.75 36.94 -11.23
C ALA A 686 6.81 37.87 -12.04
N GLU A 687 5.75 38.37 -11.40
CA GLU A 687 4.79 39.25 -12.06
C GLU A 687 5.49 40.52 -12.59
N GLY A 688 5.19 40.89 -13.85
CA GLY A 688 5.81 42.03 -14.52
C GLY A 688 7.25 41.82 -15.03
N SER A 689 7.88 40.67 -14.77
CA SER A 689 9.28 40.41 -15.16
C SER A 689 9.47 40.02 -16.63
N ALA A 690 8.42 39.48 -17.26
CA ALA A 690 8.41 39.01 -18.64
C ALA A 690 7.13 39.42 -19.37
N THR A 691 7.26 39.74 -20.66
CA THR A 691 6.11 39.99 -21.54
C THR A 691 5.49 38.68 -22.02
N GLN A 692 4.18 38.68 -22.32
CA GLN A 692 3.52 37.48 -22.88
C GLN A 692 4.21 36.97 -24.16
N ALA A 693 4.75 37.88 -24.97
CA ALA A 693 5.48 37.51 -26.19
C ALA A 693 6.79 36.76 -25.89
N GLU A 694 7.52 37.14 -24.84
CA GLU A 694 8.71 36.42 -24.38
C GLU A 694 8.31 35.05 -23.81
N VAL A 695 7.27 34.98 -22.99
CA VAL A 695 6.73 33.73 -22.42
C VAL A 695 6.32 32.75 -23.52
N ASP A 696 5.55 33.19 -24.51
CA ASP A 696 5.12 32.34 -25.61
C ASP A 696 6.29 31.90 -26.51
N ALA A 697 7.29 32.76 -26.69
CA ALA A 697 8.48 32.42 -27.48
C ALA A 697 9.34 31.35 -26.79
N ILE A 698 9.53 31.47 -25.48
CA ILE A 698 10.20 30.45 -24.67
C ILE A 698 9.39 29.15 -24.73
N ALA A 699 8.08 29.20 -24.49
CA ALA A 699 7.21 28.02 -24.54
C ALA A 699 7.27 27.29 -25.90
N ARG A 700 7.30 28.02 -27.02
CA ARG A 700 7.45 27.42 -28.37
C ARG A 700 8.79 26.71 -28.59
N SER A 701 9.81 27.11 -27.84
CA SER A 701 11.18 26.58 -27.99
C SER A 701 11.49 25.40 -27.09
N ILE A 702 10.59 25.08 -26.13
CA ILE A 702 10.84 24.02 -25.15
C ILE A 702 10.87 22.65 -25.82
N VAL A 703 11.92 21.90 -25.51
CA VAL A 703 12.07 20.48 -25.84
C VAL A 703 12.45 19.72 -24.59
N LEU A 704 11.60 18.79 -24.17
CA LEU A 704 11.80 17.89 -23.03
C LEU A 704 12.00 16.46 -23.53
N ARG A 705 13.18 15.87 -23.32
CA ARG A 705 13.58 14.58 -23.90
C ARG A 705 14.58 13.79 -23.08
#